data_AF-A0A0Q6SF31-F1
#
_entry.id   AF-A0A0Q6SF31-F1
#
_cell.length_a   1.000
_cell.length_b   1.000
_cell.length_c   1.000
_cell.angle_alpha   90.00
_cell.angle_beta   90.00
_cell.angle_gamma   90.00
#
_symmetry.space_group_name_H-M   'P 1'
#
loop_
_entity.id
_entity.type
_entity.pdbx_description
1 polymer ?
#
loop_
_entity_poly.entity_id
_entity_poly.type
_entity_poly.pdbx_seq_one_letter_code
_entity_poly.pdbx_strand_id
1 'polypeptide(L)'
;MDNGVVMKRTFVNFELSELLRRPAVRALLGVALLWFVAAIVEPRTLALESLISMAPFIGVLGVAALGQHLVIQQRGFDLSVAGTISLAAVIVTALPPADGGVASTIFYVLLALGAGAVAGLLNGLVINFLGVPALVMTIGTNALLIGSVFYMTRGAVHAAPEALISSANTRIGTLSALFLLFLAIGLFAAWIIDRTSYGRRFIASSVNPAASHVLGVKVSLYNIVTYVIAGLLFALAGVMLAGLAVTPTLLSGSPYMLTTVAAVIVGGSPLNGDRGSIVATMIGVVFLVFLDQLVVSLGFDYAIQSMVQAAIILAGVTLPELLRHSRRRGPVARLAVEARDIVKAPEPSVPPVLRLRGVRKTFGNTVALAGVDFSVIPGEVHAVIGENGAGKSTMISIAAGVLSASEGAVTIAGREMTGSDPNEFRNAGVSVAFQHPPLPPHLTVLECLCLASDEFGRPGAAAKATALIDRVTVGSLRVAPNDRISDLSIGQRHVVEIARALASNPKVLVLDEPTEPFKEDDVEQLFGLIRALKSTGVAIIYISHRLNEVEEIADRISVLRDGELIETRNRADFSRAEIISMIVGRPLGQVFPRKQTEGVNDNASLKVSRFSGKKFHDVSFEARRGEIIGIAGVEGQGQRELMRALAGLESHSGLIELNGETLRCGSREAARRSGIAFVPDDRHREGLFLSLSVEENLAAGYVGPDGEKVVINRTAEATAVAASIRDLKIKTSSPQASVSSLSGGNQQKVLMGREIAARPRVLLTDEPTKGVDIGSKSDIYQKLRELSDQGVVVIVASSDGVELEGLCDRVLVMARGAIACELTGSSVTDAEITAANLTAGGKSVRREDVKAKRGSLQTLLDSKWLPVIALSIASIAIIYSAATINSRFLSEYNLGNVQVQLATLIFIAFGQLYLMMLGEIDFSVGPLAGLVVVLASYWMPDGAPPMTVAFVAVGIVALCAGIGLLQGLIVVFLNLPSIVVTLAGFFALQGLSLSLRPVPDGTISYDLVDTLLMSVGPVSVVSIAAIIAAVVFERVLFKSKFGRSLRALGSYRVAAEKLGVDRNRMTATAFAINGALVGVAGLILAATVGVGSGTAGVNFTLMSITAVVLGGAVISGGFGSFVATLFGALLVQMTFSATAFMQAGVEWQYWLVGLSTLFAAGLFSFGRRSTAHE
;
A
#
# COMPACT_ATOMS: atom_id res chain seq x y z
N MET A 1 -56.37 26.70 -0.47
CA MET A 1 -56.10 26.59 0.97
C MET A 1 -56.21 25.10 1.26
N ASP A 2 -55.16 24.29 1.45
CA ASP A 2 -53.86 24.47 2.08
C ASP A 2 -52.75 23.80 1.26
N ASN A 3 -51.68 24.54 0.96
CA ASN A 3 -50.43 24.03 0.36
C ASN A 3 -49.26 24.89 0.88
N GLY A 4 -49.09 24.95 2.20
CA GLY A 4 -48.27 26.00 2.84
C GLY A 4 -47.14 25.57 3.78
N VAL A 5 -46.96 24.29 4.14
CA VAL A 5 -46.10 23.98 5.32
C VAL A 5 -44.94 22.99 5.09
N VAL A 6 -44.82 22.31 3.94
CA VAL A 6 -43.73 21.31 3.76
C VAL A 6 -42.43 21.89 3.15
N MET A 7 -42.41 23.14 2.69
CA MET A 7 -41.31 23.64 1.83
C MET A 7 -40.36 24.66 2.49
N LYS A 8 -40.25 24.71 3.83
CA LYS A 8 -39.43 25.72 4.53
C LYS A 8 -38.35 25.22 5.50
N ARG A 9 -38.02 23.92 5.52
CA ARG A 9 -36.95 23.37 6.41
C ARG A 9 -35.76 22.70 5.72
N THR A 10 -35.64 22.78 4.39
CA THR A 10 -34.57 22.05 3.65
C THR A 10 -33.36 22.89 3.25
N PHE A 11 -33.34 24.20 3.56
CA PHE A 11 -32.19 25.05 3.29
C PHE A 11 -31.84 25.81 4.57
N VAL A 12 -30.71 25.45 5.21
CA VAL A 12 -29.78 26.32 5.99
C VAL A 12 -28.79 25.52 6.84
N ASN A 13 -29.01 24.23 7.15
CA ASN A 13 -27.97 23.43 7.83
C ASN A 13 -26.98 22.80 6.83
N PHE A 14 -26.31 23.63 6.02
CA PHE A 14 -25.06 23.21 5.38
C PHE A 14 -23.99 23.27 6.48
N GLU A 15 -23.75 22.14 7.15
CA GLU A 15 -22.81 22.12 8.27
C GLU A 15 -21.45 22.61 7.80
N LEU A 16 -20.89 23.63 8.46
CA LEU A 16 -19.52 24.13 8.23
C LEU A 16 -18.50 22.97 8.16
N SER A 17 -18.78 21.88 8.89
CA SER A 17 -18.02 20.63 8.89
C SER A 17 -17.89 19.96 7.51
N GLU A 18 -18.89 20.09 6.63
CA GLU A 18 -18.91 19.47 5.30
C GLU A 18 -18.14 20.32 4.28
N LEU A 19 -18.20 21.65 4.41
CA LEU A 19 -17.37 22.58 3.64
C LEU A 19 -15.88 22.39 3.96
N LEU A 20 -15.55 22.24 5.26
CA LEU A 20 -14.19 21.98 5.76
C LEU A 20 -13.61 20.63 5.32
N ARG A 21 -14.40 19.72 4.72
CA ARG A 21 -13.87 18.48 4.13
C ARG A 21 -13.12 18.70 2.83
N ARG A 22 -13.37 19.82 2.14
CA ARG A 22 -12.74 20.11 0.85
C ARG A 22 -11.30 20.59 1.07
N PRO A 23 -10.27 19.92 0.51
CA PRO A 23 -8.87 20.32 0.68
C PRO A 23 -8.60 21.78 0.34
N ALA A 24 -9.17 22.26 -0.78
CA ALA A 24 -9.02 23.65 -1.23
C ALA A 24 -9.58 24.67 -0.23
N VAL A 25 -10.69 24.35 0.45
CA VAL A 25 -11.28 25.25 1.46
C VAL A 25 -10.38 25.35 2.68
N ARG A 26 -9.82 24.23 3.14
CA ARG A 26 -8.86 24.23 4.26
C ARG A 26 -7.59 25.00 3.92
N ALA A 27 -7.03 24.77 2.73
CA ALA A 27 -5.86 25.51 2.26
C ALA A 27 -6.15 27.02 2.19
N LEU A 28 -7.33 27.41 1.70
CA LEU A 28 -7.73 28.82 1.61
C LEU A 28 -7.93 29.46 2.97
N LEU A 29 -8.51 28.75 3.94
CA LEU A 29 -8.59 29.20 5.33
C LEU A 29 -7.19 29.35 5.97
N GLY A 30 -6.27 28.45 5.64
CA GLY A 30 -4.87 28.56 6.05
C GLY A 30 -4.22 29.84 5.53
N VAL A 31 -4.39 30.14 4.24
CA VAL A 31 -3.90 31.40 3.64
C VAL A 31 -4.55 32.62 4.30
N ALA A 32 -5.88 32.60 4.48
CA ALA A 32 -6.59 33.70 5.12
C ALA A 32 -6.11 33.96 6.55
N LEU A 33 -5.88 32.90 7.33
CA LEU A 33 -5.31 33.01 8.67
C LEU A 33 -3.88 33.58 8.64
N LEU A 34 -3.05 33.09 7.72
CA LEU A 34 -1.68 33.58 7.57
C LEU A 34 -1.64 35.06 7.17
N TRP A 35 -2.54 35.48 6.29
CA TRP A 35 -2.70 36.90 5.92
C TRP A 35 -3.21 37.74 7.09
N PHE A 36 -4.15 37.23 7.88
CA PHE A 36 -4.58 37.91 9.09
C PHE A 36 -3.43 38.12 10.09
N VAL A 37 -2.60 37.08 10.29
CA VAL A 37 -1.39 37.20 11.12
C VAL A 37 -0.41 38.20 10.52
N ALA A 38 -0.15 38.13 9.22
CA ALA A 38 0.73 39.07 8.51
C ALA A 38 0.25 40.52 8.63
N ALA A 39 -1.06 40.76 8.54
CA ALA A 39 -1.65 42.09 8.70
C ALA A 39 -1.42 42.70 10.09
N ILE A 40 -1.19 41.85 11.10
CA ILE A 40 -0.92 42.28 12.47
C ILE A 40 0.57 42.45 12.71
N VAL A 41 1.38 41.47 12.27
CA VAL A 41 2.80 41.38 12.66
C VAL A 41 3.70 42.14 11.68
N GLU A 42 3.48 42.02 10.36
CA GLU A 42 4.30 42.70 9.35
C GLU A 42 3.43 43.13 8.14
N PRO A 43 2.66 44.23 8.27
CA PRO A 43 1.68 44.65 7.26
C PRO A 43 2.29 44.90 5.87
N ARG A 44 3.59 45.22 5.79
CA ARG A 44 4.31 45.47 4.54
C ARG A 44 4.37 44.24 3.65
N THR A 45 4.28 43.03 4.20
CA THR A 45 4.21 41.79 3.41
C THR A 45 2.94 41.68 2.56
N LEU A 46 1.86 42.33 2.99
CA LEU A 46 0.59 42.40 2.27
C LEU A 46 0.53 43.59 1.30
N ALA A 47 1.56 44.46 1.30
CA ALA A 47 1.64 45.54 0.33
C ALA A 47 1.67 44.97 -1.08
N LEU A 48 1.05 45.68 -2.03
CA LEU A 48 0.94 45.24 -3.42
C LEU A 48 2.33 44.96 -4.03
N GLU A 49 3.34 45.76 -3.69
CA GLU A 49 4.72 45.57 -4.15
C GLU A 49 5.33 44.23 -3.68
N SER A 50 5.10 43.85 -2.41
CA SER A 50 5.52 42.57 -1.85
C SER A 50 4.82 41.39 -2.51
N LEU A 51 3.51 41.51 -2.77
CA LEU A 51 2.77 40.47 -3.49
C LEU A 51 3.25 40.32 -4.95
N ILE A 52 3.58 41.44 -5.60
CA ILE A 52 4.14 41.44 -6.95
C ILE A 52 5.54 40.80 -6.98
N SER A 53 6.38 41.03 -5.96
CA SER A 53 7.73 40.46 -5.89
C SER A 53 7.73 38.96 -5.59
N MET A 54 6.72 38.45 -4.86
CA MET A 54 6.55 37.01 -4.61
C MET A 54 6.02 36.24 -5.83
N ALA A 55 5.24 36.89 -6.71
CA ALA A 55 4.51 36.22 -7.79
C ALA A 55 5.39 35.34 -8.73
N PRO A 56 6.59 35.74 -9.15
CA PRO A 56 7.47 34.90 -9.96
C PRO A 56 7.88 33.59 -9.26
N PHE A 57 8.18 33.64 -7.95
CA PHE A 57 8.58 32.47 -7.16
C PHE A 57 7.41 31.50 -6.95
N ILE A 58 6.19 32.04 -6.76
CA ILE A 58 4.96 31.24 -6.78
C ILE A 58 4.81 30.53 -8.12
N GLY A 59 5.12 31.20 -9.24
CA GLY A 59 5.11 30.61 -10.57
C GLY A 59 6.05 29.41 -10.69
N VAL A 60 7.33 29.57 -10.33
CA VAL A 60 8.35 28.51 -10.44
C VAL A 60 8.03 27.31 -9.54
N LEU A 61 7.82 27.55 -8.24
CA LEU A 61 7.47 26.47 -7.30
C LEU A 61 6.14 25.82 -7.69
N GLY A 62 5.18 26.63 -8.16
CA GLY A 62 3.86 26.18 -8.56
C GLY A 62 3.89 25.20 -9.72
N VAL A 63 4.61 25.51 -10.80
CA VAL A 63 4.75 24.60 -11.95
C VAL A 63 5.40 23.29 -11.53
N ALA A 64 6.47 23.33 -10.74
CA ALA A 64 7.12 22.12 -10.24
C ALA A 64 6.20 21.31 -9.30
N ALA A 65 5.48 21.97 -8.38
CA ALA A 65 4.54 21.32 -7.47
C ALA A 65 3.36 20.67 -8.20
N LEU A 66 2.90 21.23 -9.33
CA LEU A 66 1.89 20.60 -10.19
C LEU A 66 2.42 19.30 -10.82
N GLY A 67 3.68 19.25 -11.26
CA GLY A 67 4.31 18.02 -11.72
C GLY A 67 4.38 16.96 -10.62
N GLN A 68 4.82 17.37 -9.42
CA GLN A 68 4.90 16.48 -8.27
C GLN A 68 3.52 15.99 -7.80
N HIS A 69 2.48 16.85 -7.90
CA HIS A 69 1.11 16.49 -7.58
C HIS A 69 0.62 15.30 -8.40
N LEU A 70 0.85 15.34 -9.72
CA LEU A 70 0.40 14.28 -10.62
C LEU A 70 1.09 12.94 -10.30
N VAL A 71 2.39 12.99 -9.98
CA VAL A 71 3.17 11.80 -9.60
C VAL A 71 2.69 11.24 -8.26
N ILE A 72 2.53 12.08 -7.24
CA ILE A 72 2.00 11.69 -5.92
C ILE A 72 0.62 11.08 -6.05
N GLN A 73 -0.22 11.64 -6.93
CA GLN A 73 -1.54 11.10 -7.18
C GLN A 73 -1.46 9.68 -7.77
N GLN A 74 -0.48 9.35 -8.60
CA GLN A 74 -0.25 7.97 -9.07
C GLN A 74 0.57 7.09 -8.08
N ARG A 75 0.62 7.44 -6.80
CA ARG A 75 1.38 6.71 -5.74
C ARG A 75 2.90 6.72 -5.95
N GLY A 76 3.40 7.66 -6.74
CA GLY A 76 4.82 7.85 -6.98
C GLY A 76 5.41 8.96 -6.11
N PHE A 77 6.73 8.98 -6.00
CA PHE A 77 7.50 10.14 -5.53
C PHE A 77 8.62 10.38 -6.52
N ASP A 78 8.62 11.56 -7.15
CA ASP A 78 9.69 11.93 -8.08
C ASP A 78 10.75 12.77 -7.37
N LEU A 79 11.92 12.19 -7.13
CA LEU A 79 13.10 12.91 -6.61
C LEU A 79 14.00 13.43 -7.75
N SER A 80 13.71 13.10 -9.01
CA SER A 80 14.43 13.64 -10.17
C SER A 80 14.02 15.07 -10.54
N VAL A 81 13.03 15.65 -9.84
CA VAL A 81 12.64 17.06 -9.97
C VAL A 81 13.84 18.00 -9.82
N ALA A 82 14.75 17.73 -8.88
CA ALA A 82 15.92 18.57 -8.66
C ALA A 82 16.90 18.53 -9.84
N GLY A 83 17.31 17.33 -10.25
CA GLY A 83 18.17 17.12 -11.40
C GLY A 83 17.55 17.64 -12.71
N THR A 84 16.23 17.51 -12.87
CA THR A 84 15.52 17.98 -14.07
C THR A 84 15.48 19.50 -14.15
N ILE A 85 15.15 20.17 -13.04
CA ILE A 85 15.18 21.64 -12.94
C ILE A 85 16.61 22.16 -13.21
N SER A 86 17.61 21.56 -12.57
CA SER A 86 19.02 21.94 -12.74
C SER A 86 19.51 21.73 -14.18
N LEU A 87 19.21 20.58 -14.79
CA LEU A 87 19.60 20.29 -16.17
C LEU A 87 18.92 21.24 -17.15
N ALA A 88 17.63 21.52 -16.97
CA ALA A 88 16.91 22.45 -17.82
C ALA A 88 17.47 23.88 -17.71
N ALA A 89 17.77 24.35 -16.48
CA ALA A 89 18.38 25.65 -16.25
C ALA A 89 19.77 25.77 -16.92
N VAL A 90 20.56 24.70 -16.87
CA VAL A 90 21.89 24.62 -17.50
C VAL A 90 21.80 24.56 -19.02
N ILE A 91 20.86 23.79 -19.59
CA ILE A 91 20.65 23.72 -21.04
C ILE A 91 20.38 25.12 -21.62
N VAL A 92 19.60 25.96 -20.93
CA VAL A 92 19.24 27.30 -21.42
C VAL A 92 20.22 28.41 -21.05
N THR A 93 21.30 28.10 -20.31
CA THR A 93 22.31 29.09 -19.89
C THR A 93 23.70 28.77 -20.42
N ALA A 94 24.11 27.49 -20.42
CA ALA A 94 25.46 27.07 -20.78
C ALA A 94 25.62 26.70 -22.26
N LEU A 95 24.55 26.27 -22.95
CA LEU A 95 24.61 25.89 -24.36
C LEU A 95 24.34 27.02 -25.37
N PRO A 96 23.50 28.04 -25.08
CA PRO A 96 23.28 29.10 -26.05
C PRO A 96 24.58 29.86 -26.38
N PRO A 97 24.77 30.25 -27.65
CA PRO A 97 25.87 31.14 -28.01
C PRO A 97 25.69 32.51 -27.33
N ALA A 98 26.79 33.17 -26.96
CA ALA A 98 26.78 34.45 -26.26
C ALA A 98 25.97 35.53 -27.01
N ASP A 99 26.01 35.52 -28.35
CA ASP A 99 25.29 36.46 -29.23
C ASP A 99 23.93 35.89 -29.72
N GLY A 100 23.41 34.87 -29.04
CA GLY A 100 22.21 34.15 -29.45
C GLY A 100 20.95 35.00 -29.37
N GLY A 101 20.33 35.28 -30.52
CA GLY A 101 19.03 35.95 -30.58
C GLY A 101 17.85 35.09 -30.06
N VAL A 102 16.64 35.64 -30.11
CA VAL A 102 15.40 35.02 -29.62
C VAL A 102 15.17 33.60 -30.17
N ALA A 103 15.45 33.37 -31.46
CA ALA A 103 15.30 32.05 -32.08
C ALA A 103 16.20 30.98 -31.45
N SER A 104 17.43 31.34 -31.08
CA SER A 104 18.35 30.46 -30.37
C SER A 104 17.82 30.13 -28.97
N THR A 105 17.33 31.15 -28.27
CA THR A 105 16.72 30.96 -26.93
C THR A 105 15.54 30.00 -26.99
N ILE A 106 14.62 30.14 -27.97
CA ILE A 106 13.48 29.22 -28.14
C ILE A 106 13.94 27.78 -28.39
N PHE A 107 14.95 27.58 -29.23
CA PHE A 107 15.50 26.25 -29.51
C PHE A 107 16.00 25.57 -28.23
N TYR A 108 16.80 26.25 -27.41
CA TYR A 108 17.32 25.68 -26.17
C TYR A 108 16.24 25.49 -25.11
N VAL A 109 15.20 26.32 -25.07
CA VAL A 109 14.01 26.07 -24.23
C VAL A 109 13.31 24.78 -24.65
N LEU A 110 13.08 24.56 -25.95
CA LEU A 110 12.49 23.32 -26.44
C LEU A 110 13.38 22.09 -26.16
N LEU A 111 14.70 22.25 -26.27
CA LEU A 111 15.66 21.20 -25.92
C LEU A 111 15.60 20.86 -24.42
N ALA A 112 15.50 21.88 -23.55
CA ALA A 112 15.36 21.69 -22.10
C ALA A 112 14.07 20.94 -21.75
N LEU A 113 12.94 21.34 -22.36
CA LEU A 113 11.67 20.62 -22.20
C LEU A 113 11.75 19.18 -22.71
N GLY A 114 12.41 18.97 -23.86
CA GLY A 114 12.68 17.63 -24.40
C GLY A 114 13.50 16.76 -23.46
N ALA A 115 14.55 17.29 -22.84
CA ALA A 115 15.34 16.59 -21.84
C ALA A 115 14.50 16.19 -20.61
N GLY A 116 13.64 17.09 -20.12
CA GLY A 116 12.69 16.77 -19.05
C GLY A 116 11.69 15.68 -19.42
N ALA A 117 11.14 15.73 -20.64
CA ALA A 117 10.24 14.69 -21.14
C ALA A 117 10.93 13.31 -21.25
N VAL A 118 12.20 13.28 -21.69
CA VAL A 118 13.00 12.04 -21.77
C VAL A 118 13.28 11.48 -20.37
N ALA A 119 13.63 12.32 -19.40
CA ALA A 119 13.79 11.89 -18.01
C ALA A 119 12.50 11.29 -17.43
N GLY A 120 11.37 11.96 -17.68
CA GLY A 120 10.04 11.45 -17.31
C GLY A 120 9.68 10.15 -18.01
N LEU A 121 9.98 10.01 -19.30
CA LEU A 121 9.75 8.79 -20.06
C LEU A 121 10.58 7.62 -19.53
N LEU A 122 11.86 7.85 -19.22
CA LEU A 122 12.76 6.86 -18.61
C LEU A 122 12.17 6.37 -17.27
N ASN A 123 11.78 7.30 -16.39
CA ASN A 123 11.15 6.97 -15.11
C ASN A 123 9.89 6.12 -15.33
N GLY A 124 8.97 6.61 -16.17
CA GLY A 124 7.72 5.94 -16.46
C GLY A 124 7.91 4.53 -17.03
N LEU A 125 8.79 4.35 -18.00
CA LEU A 125 9.04 3.05 -18.65
C LEU A 125 9.65 2.06 -17.67
N VAL A 126 10.68 2.44 -16.92
CA VAL A 126 11.36 1.51 -16.01
C VAL A 126 10.46 1.13 -14.84
N ILE A 127 9.73 2.07 -14.24
CA ILE A 127 8.81 1.79 -13.13
C ILE A 127 7.75 0.77 -13.54
N ASN A 128 7.12 0.95 -14.70
CA ASN A 128 6.03 0.08 -15.15
C ASN A 128 6.54 -1.23 -15.79
N PHE A 129 7.54 -1.15 -16.66
CA PHE A 129 8.02 -2.31 -17.41
C PHE A 129 8.93 -3.20 -16.58
N LEU A 130 9.81 -2.63 -15.76
CA LEU A 130 10.69 -3.41 -14.87
C LEU A 130 10.07 -3.63 -13.49
N GLY A 131 9.03 -2.91 -13.07
CA GLY A 131 8.42 -3.07 -11.73
C GLY A 131 9.29 -2.50 -10.60
N VAL A 132 10.18 -1.56 -10.92
CA VAL A 132 11.06 -0.89 -9.96
C VAL A 132 10.25 0.13 -9.15
N PRO A 133 10.40 0.21 -7.81
CA PRO A 133 9.73 1.25 -7.03
C PRO A 133 10.10 2.66 -7.51
N ALA A 134 9.09 3.53 -7.63
CA ALA A 134 9.22 4.89 -8.16
C ALA A 134 10.36 5.70 -7.51
N LEU A 135 10.47 5.64 -6.18
CA LEU A 135 11.50 6.36 -5.43
C LEU A 135 12.92 5.94 -5.84
N VAL A 136 13.16 4.64 -6.01
CA VAL A 136 14.48 4.11 -6.42
C VAL A 136 14.84 4.59 -7.82
N MET A 137 13.88 4.49 -8.73
CA MET A 137 14.05 4.95 -10.10
C MET A 137 14.42 6.43 -10.14
N THR A 138 13.68 7.26 -9.42
CA THR A 138 13.83 8.72 -9.50
C THR A 138 15.07 9.21 -8.77
N ILE A 139 15.56 8.52 -7.73
CA ILE A 139 16.90 8.75 -7.15
C ILE A 139 18.00 8.45 -8.18
N GLY A 140 17.91 7.31 -8.86
CA GLY A 140 18.86 6.93 -9.91
C GLY A 140 18.90 7.95 -11.05
N THR A 141 17.72 8.32 -11.57
CA THR A 141 17.58 9.35 -12.61
C THR A 141 18.07 10.71 -12.14
N ASN A 142 17.77 11.13 -10.90
CA ASN A 142 18.27 12.39 -10.34
C ASN A 142 19.80 12.45 -10.40
N ALA A 143 20.48 11.38 -9.98
CA ALA A 143 21.93 11.29 -10.08
C ALA A 143 22.39 11.39 -11.54
N LEU A 144 21.77 10.66 -12.47
CA LEU A 144 22.13 10.75 -13.89
C LEU A 144 22.03 12.19 -14.44
N LEU A 145 20.95 12.89 -14.11
CA LEU A 145 20.71 14.27 -14.58
C LEU A 145 21.71 15.27 -13.96
N ILE A 146 22.03 15.13 -12.67
CA ILE A 146 23.05 15.96 -12.01
C ILE A 146 24.43 15.70 -12.61
N GLY A 147 24.77 14.44 -12.93
CA GLY A 147 26.01 14.13 -13.63
C GLY A 147 26.09 14.84 -14.99
N SER A 148 24.98 14.86 -15.74
CA SER A 148 24.91 15.57 -17.02
C SER A 148 25.09 17.08 -16.86
N VAL A 149 24.56 17.68 -15.79
CA VAL A 149 24.80 19.10 -15.46
C VAL A 149 26.30 19.40 -15.32
N PHE A 150 27.02 18.60 -14.52
CA PHE A 150 28.45 18.79 -14.32
C PHE A 150 29.25 18.58 -15.61
N TYR A 151 28.90 17.56 -16.39
CA TYR A 151 29.55 17.27 -17.67
C TYR A 151 29.41 18.44 -18.65
N MET A 152 28.20 18.99 -18.79
CA MET A 152 27.92 20.07 -19.74
C MET A 152 28.61 21.38 -19.37
N THR A 153 28.72 21.67 -18.07
CA THR A 153 29.24 22.95 -17.57
C THR A 153 30.72 22.93 -17.27
N ARG A 154 31.32 21.74 -17.14
CA ARG A 154 32.65 21.55 -16.54
C ARG A 154 32.77 22.25 -15.16
N GLY A 155 31.65 22.35 -14.44
CA GLY A 155 31.58 23.05 -13.16
C GLY A 155 31.41 24.57 -13.23
N ALA A 156 31.32 25.17 -14.43
CA ALA A 156 31.17 26.62 -14.58
C ALA A 156 29.70 27.06 -14.60
N VAL A 157 29.40 28.19 -13.96
CA VAL A 157 28.07 28.81 -13.99
C VAL A 157 28.00 29.81 -15.13
N HIS A 158 26.87 29.84 -15.85
CA HIS A 158 26.66 30.70 -17.02
C HIS A 158 25.44 31.58 -16.80
N ALA A 159 25.47 32.80 -17.36
CA ALA A 159 24.33 33.71 -17.33
C ALA A 159 23.27 33.30 -18.36
N ALA A 160 22.01 33.59 -18.06
CA ALA A 160 20.89 33.39 -18.94
C ALA A 160 20.91 34.40 -20.10
N PRO A 161 20.48 34.01 -21.31
CA PRO A 161 20.32 34.93 -22.42
C PRO A 161 19.36 36.08 -22.08
N GLU A 162 19.62 37.29 -22.58
CA GLU A 162 18.77 38.47 -22.31
C GLU A 162 17.30 38.24 -22.69
N ALA A 163 17.05 37.52 -23.79
CA ALA A 163 15.70 37.18 -24.22
C ALA A 163 14.95 36.36 -23.16
N LEU A 164 15.65 35.44 -22.46
CA LEU A 164 15.06 34.64 -21.39
C LEU A 164 14.83 35.46 -20.12
N ILE A 165 15.78 36.33 -19.76
CA ILE A 165 15.66 37.25 -18.62
C ILE A 165 14.47 38.21 -18.83
N SER A 166 14.36 38.80 -20.03
CA SER A 166 13.25 39.67 -20.40
C SER A 166 11.90 38.94 -20.33
N SER A 167 11.86 37.70 -20.84
CA SER A 167 10.65 36.86 -20.78
C SER A 167 10.24 36.53 -19.34
N ALA A 168 11.20 36.18 -18.47
CA ALA A 168 10.92 35.85 -17.07
C ALA A 168 10.44 37.06 -16.25
N ASN A 169 10.91 38.27 -16.60
CA ASN A 169 10.51 39.52 -15.96
C ASN A 169 9.29 40.18 -16.60
N THR A 170 8.71 39.59 -17.65
CA THR A 170 7.53 40.11 -18.33
C THR A 170 6.33 40.18 -17.38
N ARG A 171 5.59 41.29 -17.45
CA ARG A 171 4.38 41.55 -16.65
C ARG A 171 3.19 41.83 -17.56
N ILE A 172 2.02 41.32 -17.19
CA ILE A 172 0.74 41.64 -17.82
C ILE A 172 -0.07 42.42 -16.78
N GLY A 173 -0.14 43.74 -16.95
CA GLY A 173 -0.59 44.64 -15.88
C GLY A 173 0.35 44.57 -14.68
N THR A 174 -0.18 44.29 -13.49
CA THR A 174 0.62 44.13 -12.26
C THR A 174 1.10 42.70 -12.02
N LEU A 175 0.62 41.71 -12.78
CA LEU A 175 0.91 40.30 -12.53
C LEU A 175 2.11 39.82 -13.35
N SER A 176 2.98 39.03 -12.71
CA SER A 176 4.08 38.33 -13.38
C SER A 176 3.53 37.34 -14.41
N ALA A 177 4.10 37.31 -15.61
CA ALA A 177 3.76 36.32 -16.63
C ALA A 177 4.00 34.88 -16.13
N LEU A 178 5.01 34.65 -15.28
CA LEU A 178 5.30 33.34 -14.69
C LEU A 178 4.18 32.87 -13.75
N PHE A 179 3.61 33.78 -12.96
CA PHE A 179 2.47 33.49 -12.10
C PHE A 179 1.22 33.17 -12.91
N LEU A 180 0.95 33.94 -13.98
CA LEU A 180 -0.18 33.70 -14.87
C LEU A 180 -0.06 32.36 -15.63
N LEU A 181 1.16 32.02 -16.05
CA LEU A 181 1.44 30.72 -16.68
C LEU A 181 1.14 29.57 -15.73
N PHE A 182 1.59 29.67 -14.46
CA PHE A 182 1.25 28.71 -13.42
C PHE A 182 -0.27 28.57 -13.21
N LEU A 183 -1.00 29.69 -13.11
CA LEU A 183 -2.46 29.66 -12.98
C LEU A 183 -3.12 28.99 -14.20
N ALA A 184 -2.67 29.32 -15.41
CA ALA A 184 -3.21 28.75 -16.64
C ALA A 184 -2.98 27.23 -16.70
N ILE A 185 -1.76 26.76 -16.41
CA ILE A 185 -1.43 25.33 -16.37
C ILE A 185 -2.25 24.61 -15.29
N GLY A 186 -2.33 25.18 -14.09
CA GLY A 186 -3.06 24.59 -12.97
C GLY A 186 -4.57 24.49 -13.23
N LEU A 187 -5.19 25.56 -13.73
CA LEU A 187 -6.61 25.56 -14.09
C LEU A 187 -6.91 24.62 -15.26
N PHE A 188 -6.04 24.56 -16.26
CA PHE A 188 -6.16 23.63 -17.38
C PHE A 188 -6.04 22.17 -16.92
N ALA A 189 -5.07 21.86 -16.07
CA ALA A 189 -4.90 20.53 -15.50
C ALA A 189 -6.10 20.14 -14.62
N ALA A 190 -6.61 21.05 -13.77
CA ALA A 190 -7.81 20.83 -12.98
C ALA A 190 -9.03 20.56 -13.87
N TRP A 191 -9.19 21.34 -14.95
CA TRP A 191 -10.25 21.13 -15.93
C TRP A 191 -10.13 19.76 -16.61
N ILE A 192 -8.94 19.35 -17.05
CA ILE A 192 -8.71 18.02 -17.62
C ILE A 192 -9.14 16.93 -16.63
N ILE A 193 -8.64 16.97 -15.39
CA ILE A 193 -8.91 15.92 -14.41
C ILE A 193 -10.40 15.86 -14.03
N ASP A 194 -11.07 17.00 -13.89
CA ASP A 194 -12.46 17.05 -13.39
C ASP A 194 -13.54 16.99 -14.49
N ARG A 195 -13.19 17.27 -15.75
CA ARG A 195 -14.15 17.40 -16.85
C ARG A 195 -13.94 16.41 -17.99
N THR A 196 -12.84 15.66 -18.02
CA THR A 196 -12.54 14.77 -19.15
C THR A 196 -12.62 13.29 -18.80
N SER A 197 -12.85 12.46 -19.82
CA SER A 197 -12.77 10.99 -19.72
C SER A 197 -11.36 10.53 -19.34
N TYR A 198 -10.32 11.24 -19.81
CA TYR A 198 -8.93 11.03 -19.39
C TYR A 198 -8.79 11.19 -17.87
N GLY A 199 -9.34 12.27 -17.30
CA GLY A 199 -9.32 12.57 -15.87
C GLY A 199 -9.95 11.47 -15.01
N ARG A 200 -11.11 10.95 -15.42
CA ARG A 200 -11.77 9.83 -14.72
C ARG A 200 -10.90 8.57 -14.70
N ARG A 201 -10.30 8.21 -15.84
CA ARG A 201 -9.42 7.04 -15.95
C ARG A 201 -8.11 7.22 -15.18
N PHE A 202 -7.56 8.43 -15.16
CA PHE A 202 -6.38 8.79 -14.37
C PHE A 202 -6.65 8.66 -12.85
N ILE A 203 -7.81 9.10 -12.37
CA ILE A 203 -8.21 8.92 -10.96
C ILE A 203 -8.48 7.44 -10.66
N ALA A 204 -9.15 6.72 -11.56
CA ALA A 204 -9.39 5.29 -11.40
C ALA A 204 -8.07 4.51 -11.28
N SER A 205 -7.12 4.78 -12.19
CA SER A 205 -5.81 4.12 -12.22
C SER A 205 -5.02 4.36 -10.95
N SER A 206 -5.17 5.53 -10.33
CA SER A 206 -4.48 5.82 -9.08
C SER A 206 -5.11 5.15 -7.87
N VAL A 207 -6.44 5.14 -7.78
CA VAL A 207 -7.16 4.61 -6.62
C VAL A 207 -7.13 3.09 -6.59
N ASN A 208 -7.37 2.42 -7.71
CA ASN A 208 -7.26 0.96 -7.78
C ASN A 208 -6.77 0.52 -9.16
N PRO A 209 -5.45 0.27 -9.32
CA PRO A 209 -4.86 -0.26 -10.54
C PRO A 209 -5.49 -1.56 -11.05
N ALA A 210 -5.81 -2.49 -10.14
CA ALA A 210 -6.34 -3.80 -10.52
C ALA A 210 -7.78 -3.68 -11.03
N ALA A 211 -8.63 -2.95 -10.31
CA ALA A 211 -9.99 -2.64 -10.80
C ALA A 211 -9.99 -1.82 -12.10
N SER A 212 -9.03 -0.92 -12.26
CA SER A 212 -8.84 -0.18 -13.51
C SER A 212 -8.47 -1.11 -14.67
N HIS A 213 -7.60 -2.09 -14.45
CA HIS A 213 -7.27 -3.09 -15.45
C HIS A 213 -8.51 -3.91 -15.85
N VAL A 214 -9.35 -4.31 -14.89
CA VAL A 214 -10.65 -4.98 -15.15
C VAL A 214 -11.61 -4.08 -15.94
N LEU A 215 -11.55 -2.77 -15.77
CA LEU A 215 -12.31 -1.81 -16.59
C LEU A 215 -11.71 -1.57 -17.99
N GLY A 216 -10.56 -2.16 -18.32
CA GLY A 216 -9.85 -1.90 -19.58
C GLY A 216 -9.14 -0.54 -19.60
N VAL A 217 -8.68 -0.06 -18.45
CA VAL A 217 -7.82 1.13 -18.38
C VAL A 217 -6.36 0.69 -18.44
N LYS A 218 -5.60 1.25 -19.39
CA LYS A 218 -4.15 1.03 -19.54
C LYS A 218 -3.35 1.72 -18.44
N VAL A 219 -3.39 1.19 -17.22
CA VAL A 219 -2.75 1.80 -16.03
C VAL A 219 -1.29 2.18 -16.29
N SER A 220 -0.52 1.30 -16.94
CA SER A 220 0.89 1.55 -17.26
C SER A 220 1.08 2.79 -18.15
N LEU A 221 0.20 3.01 -19.12
CA LEU A 221 0.24 4.17 -20.00
C LEU A 221 -0.04 5.47 -19.22
N TYR A 222 -1.04 5.47 -18.33
CA TYR A 222 -1.34 6.63 -17.48
C TYR A 222 -0.15 6.97 -16.58
N ASN A 223 0.49 5.97 -15.97
CA ASN A 223 1.69 6.19 -15.18
C ASN A 223 2.84 6.76 -16.03
N ILE A 224 3.11 6.20 -17.21
CA ILE A 224 4.18 6.70 -18.10
C ILE A 224 3.92 8.17 -18.49
N VAL A 225 2.70 8.47 -18.96
CA VAL A 225 2.32 9.83 -19.36
C VAL A 225 2.43 10.80 -18.19
N THR A 226 2.09 10.36 -16.98
CA THR A 226 2.22 11.16 -15.76
C THR A 226 3.65 11.61 -15.52
N TYR A 227 4.61 10.70 -15.59
CA TYR A 227 6.03 11.04 -15.40
C TYR A 227 6.57 11.92 -16.53
N VAL A 228 6.13 11.71 -17.78
CA VAL A 228 6.50 12.59 -18.91
C VAL A 228 5.99 14.02 -18.68
N ILE A 229 4.73 14.19 -18.29
CA ILE A 229 4.15 15.50 -17.99
C ILE A 229 4.87 16.14 -16.79
N ALA A 230 5.16 15.37 -15.74
CA ALA A 230 5.89 15.87 -14.59
C ALA A 230 7.30 16.35 -14.99
N GLY A 231 8.05 15.56 -15.77
CA GLY A 231 9.35 15.93 -16.29
C GLY A 231 9.32 17.21 -17.16
N LEU A 232 8.29 17.37 -18.00
CA LEU A 232 8.05 18.61 -18.75
C LEU A 232 7.82 19.81 -17.84
N LEU A 233 7.00 19.67 -16.79
CA LEU A 233 6.74 20.73 -15.83
C LEU A 233 7.98 21.07 -14.99
N PHE A 234 8.77 20.08 -14.60
CA PHE A 234 10.04 20.30 -13.91
C PHE A 234 11.04 21.04 -14.80
N ALA A 235 11.17 20.66 -16.06
CA ALA A 235 12.02 21.37 -17.01
C ALA A 235 11.54 22.80 -17.25
N LEU A 236 10.22 23.01 -17.38
CA LEU A 236 9.63 24.34 -17.50
C LEU A 236 9.97 25.21 -16.28
N ALA A 237 9.83 24.66 -15.07
CA ALA A 237 10.22 25.35 -13.84
C ALA A 237 11.72 25.71 -13.84
N GLY A 238 12.60 24.84 -14.35
CA GLY A 238 14.04 25.13 -14.53
C GLY A 238 14.32 26.26 -15.52
N VAL A 239 13.60 26.30 -16.64
CA VAL A 239 13.70 27.41 -17.62
C VAL A 239 13.24 28.73 -16.99
N MET A 240 12.12 28.72 -16.26
CA MET A 240 11.60 29.89 -15.55
C MET A 240 12.59 30.38 -14.49
N LEU A 241 13.18 29.46 -13.73
CA LEU A 241 14.16 29.75 -12.68
C LEU A 241 15.44 30.35 -13.26
N ALA A 242 15.94 29.83 -14.40
CA ALA A 242 17.12 30.37 -15.05
C ALA A 242 16.96 31.83 -15.47
N GLY A 243 15.81 32.19 -16.07
CA GLY A 243 15.51 33.57 -16.43
C GLY A 243 15.36 34.50 -15.22
N LEU A 244 14.81 33.99 -14.11
CA LEU A 244 14.62 34.77 -12.87
C LEU A 244 15.92 34.98 -12.09
N ALA A 245 16.75 33.93 -11.97
CA ALA A 245 17.99 33.94 -11.22
C ALA A 245 19.13 34.66 -11.95
N VAL A 246 18.99 34.89 -13.26
CA VAL A 246 20.00 35.44 -14.18
C VAL A 246 21.24 34.56 -14.32
N THR A 247 21.87 34.13 -13.24
CA THR A 247 23.04 33.25 -13.23
C THR A 247 22.77 32.07 -12.27
N PRO A 248 21.95 31.09 -12.69
CA PRO A 248 21.52 30.00 -11.80
C PRO A 248 22.70 29.09 -11.43
N THR A 249 22.84 28.73 -10.16
CA THR A 249 23.81 27.73 -9.71
C THR A 249 23.60 26.36 -10.39
N LEU A 250 24.64 25.51 -10.45
CA LEU A 250 24.55 24.18 -11.06
C LEU A 250 23.45 23.31 -10.43
N LEU A 251 23.25 23.41 -9.12
CA LEU A 251 22.28 22.62 -8.36
C LEU A 251 21.04 23.44 -7.97
N SER A 252 20.65 24.41 -8.79
CA SER A 252 19.49 25.29 -8.56
C SER A 252 18.16 24.55 -8.35
N GLY A 253 18.04 23.30 -8.80
CA GLY A 253 16.87 22.46 -8.54
C GLY A 253 16.82 21.80 -7.15
N SER A 254 17.95 21.74 -6.42
CA SER A 254 18.03 21.05 -5.13
C SER A 254 17.01 21.55 -4.08
N PRO A 255 16.77 22.87 -3.92
CA PRO A 255 15.75 23.37 -3.00
C PRO A 255 14.33 22.90 -3.32
N TYR A 256 14.05 22.57 -4.57
CA TYR A 256 12.72 22.14 -5.04
C TYR A 256 12.43 20.65 -4.79
N MET A 257 13.45 19.85 -4.42
CA MET A 257 13.32 18.41 -4.25
C MET A 257 12.26 18.01 -3.21
N LEU A 258 12.32 18.64 -2.04
CA LEU A 258 11.44 18.34 -0.92
C LEU A 258 10.34 19.40 -0.72
N THR A 259 10.58 20.63 -1.15
CA THR A 259 9.61 21.73 -1.00
C THR A 259 8.41 21.59 -1.93
N THR A 260 8.57 21.00 -3.11
CA THR A 260 7.43 20.67 -4.00
C THR A 260 6.51 19.63 -3.36
N VAL A 261 7.08 18.62 -2.70
CA VAL A 261 6.32 17.63 -1.91
C VAL A 261 5.62 18.30 -0.73
N ALA A 262 6.31 19.18 0.01
CA ALA A 262 5.72 19.96 1.08
C ALA A 262 4.53 20.82 0.59
N ALA A 263 4.64 21.46 -0.59
CA ALA A 263 3.56 22.25 -1.17
C ALA A 263 2.30 21.42 -1.47
N VAL A 264 2.49 20.21 -2.03
CA VAL A 264 1.39 19.27 -2.30
C VAL A 264 0.73 18.79 -1.00
N ILE A 265 1.54 18.51 0.03
CA ILE A 265 1.07 18.07 1.35
C ILE A 265 0.30 19.18 2.07
N VAL A 266 0.83 20.41 2.09
CA VAL A 266 0.17 21.57 2.70
C VAL A 266 -1.12 21.92 1.96
N GLY A 267 -1.17 21.69 0.64
CA GLY A 267 -2.41 21.72 -0.14
C GLY A 267 -3.44 20.64 0.25
N GLY A 268 -3.09 19.70 1.11
CA GLY A 268 -3.98 18.67 1.64
C GLY A 268 -4.25 17.50 0.68
N SER A 269 -3.37 17.29 -0.30
CA SER A 269 -3.44 16.13 -1.20
C SER A 269 -2.94 14.86 -0.49
N PRO A 270 -3.66 13.73 -0.61
CA PRO A 270 -3.27 12.49 0.03
C PRO A 270 -2.05 11.87 -0.67
N LEU A 271 -1.10 11.36 0.12
CA LEU A 271 0.14 10.75 -0.39
C LEU A 271 -0.02 9.32 -0.91
N ASN A 272 -1.14 8.65 -0.61
CA ASN A 272 -1.38 7.24 -0.95
C ASN A 272 -2.09 7.05 -2.32
N GLY A 273 -2.10 8.08 -3.16
CA GLY A 273 -2.71 8.06 -4.50
C GLY A 273 -4.24 8.10 -4.56
N ASP A 274 -4.87 8.56 -3.49
CA ASP A 274 -6.28 8.95 -3.50
C ASP A 274 -6.47 10.28 -4.26
N ARG A 275 -7.73 10.71 -4.45
CA ARG A 275 -8.04 11.94 -5.20
C ARG A 275 -7.41 13.18 -4.54
N GLY A 276 -6.39 13.75 -5.20
CA GLY A 276 -5.81 15.04 -4.90
C GLY A 276 -6.62 16.20 -5.49
N SER A 277 -6.39 17.42 -5.00
CA SER A 277 -6.95 18.64 -5.58
C SER A 277 -5.83 19.53 -6.10
N ILE A 278 -5.76 19.69 -7.42
CA ILE A 278 -4.80 20.60 -8.07
C ILE A 278 -4.95 22.01 -7.52
N VAL A 279 -6.18 22.51 -7.42
CA VAL A 279 -6.48 23.84 -6.86
C VAL A 279 -5.95 23.97 -5.44
N ALA A 280 -6.11 22.93 -4.61
CA ALA A 280 -5.61 22.98 -3.24
C ALA A 280 -4.07 22.97 -3.19
N THR A 281 -3.39 22.25 -4.09
CA THR A 281 -1.93 22.35 -4.26
C THR A 281 -1.51 23.75 -4.71
N MET A 282 -2.24 24.38 -5.62
CA MET A 282 -1.94 25.75 -6.04
C MET A 282 -2.04 26.74 -4.87
N ILE A 283 -3.08 26.59 -4.03
CA ILE A 283 -3.22 27.38 -2.81
C ILE A 283 -2.10 27.07 -1.81
N GLY A 284 -1.70 25.79 -1.67
CA GLY A 284 -0.58 25.37 -0.83
C GLY A 284 0.77 25.97 -1.25
N VAL A 285 1.00 26.14 -2.56
CA VAL A 285 2.18 26.85 -3.09
C VAL A 285 2.15 28.32 -2.68
N VAL A 286 1.02 29.00 -2.90
CA VAL A 286 0.86 30.41 -2.49
C VAL A 286 1.09 30.56 -0.99
N PHE A 287 0.52 29.65 -0.20
CA PHE A 287 0.69 29.61 1.24
C PHE A 287 2.17 29.50 1.64
N LEU A 288 2.91 28.54 1.07
CA LEU A 288 4.31 28.31 1.43
C LEU A 288 5.22 29.47 1.03
N VAL A 289 5.08 30.01 -0.19
CA VAL A 289 5.92 31.14 -0.62
C VAL A 289 5.60 32.40 0.19
N PHE A 290 4.32 32.65 0.48
CA PHE A 290 3.94 33.79 1.31
C PHE A 290 4.46 33.65 2.74
N LEU A 291 4.36 32.45 3.31
CA LEU A 291 4.93 32.14 4.61
C LEU A 291 6.43 32.40 4.65
N ASP A 292 7.16 31.87 3.68
CA ASP A 292 8.61 32.05 3.58
C ASP A 292 8.96 33.54 3.57
N GLN A 293 8.25 34.32 2.76
CA GLN A 293 8.48 35.75 2.67
C GLN A 293 8.07 36.51 3.94
N LEU A 294 7.00 36.08 4.62
CA LEU A 294 6.61 36.64 5.93
C LEU A 294 7.70 36.40 6.96
N VAL A 295 8.22 35.18 7.06
CA VAL A 295 9.29 34.87 8.02
C VAL A 295 10.54 35.69 7.72
N VAL A 296 10.97 35.77 6.46
CA VAL A 296 12.11 36.61 6.04
C VAL A 296 11.87 38.09 6.34
N SER A 297 10.67 38.61 6.11
CA SER A 297 10.35 40.02 6.35
C SER A 297 10.36 40.41 7.84
N LEU A 298 10.11 39.45 8.73
CA LEU A 298 10.23 39.62 10.18
C LEU A 298 11.70 39.67 10.64
N GLY A 299 12.66 39.59 9.72
CA GLY A 299 14.08 39.56 10.00
C GLY A 299 14.58 38.22 10.51
N PHE A 300 13.76 37.16 10.40
CA PHE A 300 14.18 35.82 10.77
C PHE A 300 15.05 35.20 9.68
N ASP A 301 16.07 34.47 10.13
CA ASP A 301 17.00 33.78 9.26
C ASP A 301 16.40 32.48 8.70
N TYR A 302 17.15 31.84 7.79
CA TYR A 302 16.78 30.57 7.17
C TYR A 302 16.55 29.43 8.19
N ALA A 303 17.18 29.53 9.36
CA ALA A 303 17.06 28.53 10.40
C ALA A 303 15.64 28.53 10.99
N ILE A 304 15.13 29.71 11.35
CA ILE A 304 13.76 29.88 11.83
C ILE A 304 12.75 29.57 10.72
N GLN A 305 13.02 29.96 9.47
CA GLN A 305 12.18 29.61 8.31
C GLN A 305 11.95 28.10 8.20
N SER A 306 13.02 27.30 8.33
CA SER A 306 12.92 25.85 8.27
C SER A 306 12.09 25.27 9.44
N MET A 307 12.23 25.82 10.65
CA MET A 307 11.42 25.40 11.80
C MET A 307 9.92 25.73 11.62
N VAL A 308 9.61 26.90 11.08
CA VAL A 308 8.23 27.31 10.78
C VAL A 308 7.63 26.41 9.69
N GLN A 309 8.39 26.10 8.65
CA GLN A 309 7.97 25.17 7.60
C GLN A 309 7.65 23.77 8.16
N ALA A 310 8.48 23.26 9.07
CA ALA A 310 8.23 21.99 9.75
C ALA A 310 6.90 21.96 10.51
N ALA A 311 6.64 22.99 11.32
CA ALA A 311 5.41 23.10 12.10
C ALA A 311 4.17 23.10 11.21
N ILE A 312 4.25 23.76 10.06
CA ILE A 312 3.16 23.89 9.09
C ILE A 312 2.90 22.60 8.32
N ILE A 313 3.95 21.89 7.88
CA ILE A 313 3.80 20.58 7.25
C ILE A 313 3.05 19.64 8.20
N LEU A 314 3.45 19.61 9.47
CA LEU A 314 2.79 18.78 10.48
C LEU A 314 1.33 19.22 10.69
N ALA A 315 1.09 20.52 10.90
CA ALA A 315 -0.25 21.08 11.10
C ALA A 315 -1.20 20.81 9.91
N GLY A 316 -0.69 20.94 8.68
CA GLY A 316 -1.45 20.74 7.45
C GLY A 316 -1.98 19.31 7.29
N VAL A 317 -1.27 18.31 7.83
CA VAL A 317 -1.70 16.90 7.78
C VAL A 317 -2.47 16.49 9.04
N THR A 318 -2.12 17.00 10.22
CA THR A 318 -2.81 16.65 11.48
C THR A 318 -4.22 17.21 11.56
N LEU A 319 -4.44 18.45 11.09
CA LEU A 319 -5.74 19.12 11.22
C LEU A 319 -6.88 18.35 10.52
N PRO A 320 -6.72 17.84 9.28
CA PRO A 320 -7.65 16.89 8.66
C PRO A 320 -8.02 15.69 9.52
N GLU A 321 -7.03 15.09 10.18
CA GLU A 321 -7.19 13.80 10.86
C GLU A 321 -7.87 13.97 12.23
N LEU A 322 -7.58 15.07 12.93
CA LEU A 322 -8.28 15.46 14.16
C LEU A 322 -9.77 15.73 13.92
N LEU A 323 -10.11 16.41 12.82
CA LEU A 323 -11.51 16.67 12.43
C LEU A 323 -12.27 15.37 12.10
N ARG A 324 -11.58 14.35 11.58
CA ARG A 324 -12.17 13.01 11.35
C ARG A 324 -12.41 12.24 12.65
N HIS A 325 -11.46 12.32 13.59
CA HIS A 325 -11.55 11.62 14.89
C HIS A 325 -12.65 12.18 15.81
N SER A 326 -12.86 13.50 15.80
CA SER A 326 -13.91 14.17 16.60
C SER A 326 -15.33 13.61 16.36
N ARG A 327 -15.61 13.08 15.17
CA ARG A 327 -16.92 12.47 14.84
C ARG A 327 -17.05 10.97 15.09
N ARG A 328 -15.95 10.22 15.27
CA ARG A 328 -16.04 8.82 15.75
C ARG A 328 -16.46 8.75 17.22
N ARG A 329 -16.33 9.86 17.96
CA ARG A 329 -16.91 10.08 19.28
C ARG A 329 -18.17 10.94 19.18
N GLY A 330 -19.16 10.50 18.41
CA GLY A 330 -20.50 11.08 18.52
C GLY A 330 -21.07 10.86 19.95
N PRO A 331 -21.82 11.82 20.50
CA PRO A 331 -22.41 11.73 21.84
C PRO A 331 -23.65 10.81 21.87
N VAL A 332 -23.49 9.55 21.45
CA VAL A 332 -24.56 8.53 21.47
C VAL A 332 -24.26 7.41 22.49
N ALA A 333 -23.14 7.48 23.22
CA ALA A 333 -22.76 6.48 24.21
C ALA A 333 -23.10 6.86 25.68
N ARG A 334 -24.02 7.79 25.90
CA ARG A 334 -24.56 8.10 27.23
C ARG A 334 -26.02 8.49 27.11
N LEU A 335 -26.91 7.51 27.19
CA LEU A 335 -28.28 7.59 27.75
C LEU A 335 -29.03 6.31 27.31
N ALA A 336 -29.67 5.67 28.29
CA ALA A 336 -30.52 4.46 28.23
C ALA A 336 -29.83 3.13 28.62
N VAL A 337 -29.57 2.99 29.92
CA VAL A 337 -29.70 1.70 30.61
C VAL A 337 -31.01 1.78 31.40
N GLU A 338 -32.09 1.32 30.81
CA GLU A 338 -33.26 0.85 31.57
C GLU A 338 -33.70 -0.50 31.02
N ALA A 339 -34.02 -1.38 31.97
CA ALA A 339 -34.07 -2.81 31.85
C ALA A 339 -35.06 -3.32 30.79
N ARG A 340 -34.65 -4.36 30.05
CA ARG A 340 -35.55 -5.33 29.43
C ARG A 340 -35.02 -6.73 29.67
N ASP A 341 -35.93 -7.60 30.11
CA ASP A 341 -35.73 -9.00 30.40
C ASP A 341 -35.23 -9.76 29.17
N ILE A 342 -34.07 -10.38 29.28
CA ILE A 342 -33.50 -11.30 28.29
C ILE A 342 -33.76 -12.73 28.79
N VAL A 343 -34.32 -13.54 27.89
CA VAL A 343 -34.52 -14.98 28.04
C VAL A 343 -33.20 -15.64 28.44
N LYS A 344 -33.16 -16.22 29.65
CA LYS A 344 -32.01 -16.97 30.18
C LYS A 344 -31.78 -18.22 29.34
N ALA A 345 -30.66 -18.28 28.62
CA ALA A 345 -30.13 -19.56 28.13
C ALA A 345 -29.80 -20.46 29.34
N PRO A 346 -30.00 -21.79 29.25
CA PRO A 346 -29.74 -22.70 30.36
C PRO A 346 -28.27 -22.61 30.80
N GLU A 347 -28.04 -22.49 32.12
CA GLU A 347 -26.71 -22.49 32.70
C GLU A 347 -26.10 -23.90 32.56
N PRO A 348 -24.92 -24.04 31.92
CA PRO A 348 -24.24 -25.32 31.90
C PRO A 348 -23.80 -25.70 33.32
N SER A 349 -23.91 -26.97 33.68
CA SER A 349 -23.47 -27.53 34.97
C SER A 349 -21.95 -27.45 35.18
N VAL A 350 -21.19 -27.12 34.13
CA VAL A 350 -19.74 -26.94 34.11
C VAL A 350 -19.43 -25.47 33.80
N PRO A 351 -18.56 -24.79 34.57
CA PRO A 351 -18.22 -23.39 34.32
C PRO A 351 -17.60 -23.22 32.92
N PRO A 352 -18.08 -22.25 32.11
CA PRO A 352 -17.60 -22.04 30.75
C PRO A 352 -16.16 -21.52 30.73
N VAL A 353 -15.37 -22.00 29.77
CA VAL A 353 -13.99 -21.55 29.57
C VAL A 353 -13.91 -20.26 28.74
N LEU A 354 -14.91 -19.99 27.89
CA LEU A 354 -15.10 -18.69 27.25
C LEU A 354 -16.58 -18.31 27.38
N ARG A 355 -16.84 -17.05 27.76
CA ARG A 355 -18.18 -16.47 27.86
C ARG A 355 -18.21 -15.05 27.31
N LEU A 356 -19.13 -14.81 26.39
CA LEU A 356 -19.54 -13.51 25.88
C LEU A 356 -20.88 -13.18 26.54
N ARG A 357 -20.98 -12.02 27.20
CA ARG A 357 -22.20 -11.58 27.88
C ARG A 357 -22.70 -10.26 27.31
N GLY A 358 -23.89 -10.27 26.72
CA GLY A 358 -24.53 -9.09 26.13
C GLY A 358 -23.64 -8.35 25.11
N VAL A 359 -22.81 -9.06 24.35
CA VAL A 359 -21.81 -8.43 23.49
C VAL A 359 -22.48 -7.73 22.31
N ARG A 360 -22.36 -6.40 22.27
CA ARG A 360 -22.80 -5.56 21.16
C ARG A 360 -21.60 -5.00 20.43
N LYS A 361 -21.68 -4.94 19.10
CA LYS A 361 -20.66 -4.30 18.27
C LYS A 361 -21.29 -3.48 17.17
N THR A 362 -20.93 -2.19 17.12
CA THR A 362 -21.40 -1.25 16.10
C THR A 362 -20.22 -0.67 15.32
N PHE A 363 -20.32 -0.66 14.00
CA PHE A 363 -19.37 0.00 13.09
C PHE A 363 -20.07 1.17 12.40
N GLY A 364 -19.78 2.41 12.84
CA GLY A 364 -20.51 3.58 12.34
C GLY A 364 -22.00 3.45 12.61
N ASN A 365 -22.82 3.33 11.55
CA ASN A 365 -24.27 3.16 11.65
C ASN A 365 -24.74 1.69 11.57
N THR A 366 -23.82 0.73 11.37
CA THR A 366 -24.17 -0.70 11.21
C THR A 366 -23.95 -1.45 12.52
N VAL A 367 -25.01 -2.07 13.05
CA VAL A 367 -24.92 -3.00 14.18
C VAL A 367 -24.51 -4.38 13.63
N ALA A 368 -23.35 -4.88 14.05
CA ALA A 368 -22.81 -6.16 13.64
C ALA A 368 -23.09 -7.29 14.64
N LEU A 369 -23.22 -6.95 15.93
CA LEU A 369 -23.73 -7.83 16.99
C LEU A 369 -24.68 -7.02 17.86
N ALA A 370 -25.83 -7.58 18.20
CA ALA A 370 -26.92 -6.86 18.86
C ALA A 370 -27.17 -7.32 20.30
N GLY A 371 -26.10 -7.67 21.04
CA GLY A 371 -26.20 -8.13 22.43
C GLY A 371 -26.18 -9.66 22.54
N VAL A 372 -25.13 -10.28 21.99
CA VAL A 372 -24.99 -11.74 21.94
C VAL A 372 -24.48 -12.29 23.27
N ASP A 373 -25.19 -13.28 23.80
CA ASP A 373 -24.77 -14.11 24.93
C ASP A 373 -24.31 -15.49 24.40
N PHE A 374 -23.03 -15.81 24.52
CA PHE A 374 -22.47 -17.07 24.01
C PHE A 374 -21.49 -17.67 25.02
N SER A 375 -21.45 -19.00 25.14
CA SER A 375 -20.52 -19.67 26.04
C SER A 375 -20.18 -21.07 25.58
N VAL A 376 -18.92 -21.47 25.75
CA VAL A 376 -18.42 -22.82 25.48
C VAL A 376 -17.75 -23.40 26.73
N ILE A 377 -17.96 -24.69 26.99
CA ILE A 377 -17.40 -25.39 28.15
C ILE A 377 -16.15 -26.21 27.77
N PRO A 378 -15.26 -26.56 28.73
CA PRO A 378 -14.10 -27.42 28.46
C PRO A 378 -14.50 -28.76 27.82
N GLY A 379 -13.76 -29.20 26.80
CA GLY A 379 -13.98 -30.49 26.13
C GLY A 379 -15.25 -30.59 25.29
N GLU A 380 -15.85 -29.46 24.89
CA GLU A 380 -17.01 -29.37 24.00
C GLU A 380 -16.59 -28.92 22.58
N VAL A 381 -17.22 -29.49 21.55
CA VAL A 381 -17.23 -28.93 20.20
C VAL A 381 -18.54 -28.17 19.98
N HIS A 382 -18.48 -26.83 19.99
CA HIS A 382 -19.63 -25.96 19.79
C HIS A 382 -19.60 -25.38 18.38
N ALA A 383 -20.54 -25.81 17.54
CA ALA A 383 -20.69 -25.29 16.20
C ALA A 383 -21.47 -23.96 16.18
N VAL A 384 -20.94 -22.95 15.48
CA VAL A 384 -21.63 -21.68 15.25
C VAL A 384 -21.96 -21.56 13.77
N ILE A 385 -23.25 -21.54 13.46
CA ILE A 385 -23.78 -21.53 12.09
C ILE A 385 -24.58 -20.25 11.90
N GLY A 386 -24.63 -19.75 10.68
CA GLY A 386 -25.36 -18.53 10.33
C GLY A 386 -25.03 -18.09 8.93
N GLU A 387 -25.80 -17.14 8.39
CA GLU A 387 -25.53 -16.59 7.06
C GLU A 387 -24.21 -15.80 7.03
N ASN A 388 -23.73 -15.54 5.81
CA ASN A 388 -22.67 -14.56 5.61
C ASN A 388 -23.17 -13.17 6.04
N GLY A 389 -22.41 -12.51 6.91
CA GLY A 389 -22.84 -11.25 7.52
C GLY A 389 -23.69 -11.39 8.79
N ALA A 390 -24.00 -12.61 9.24
CA ALA A 390 -24.75 -12.82 10.49
C ALA A 390 -24.01 -12.35 11.76
N GLY A 391 -22.72 -12.04 11.67
CA GLY A 391 -21.90 -11.58 12.80
C GLY A 391 -20.87 -12.59 13.32
N LYS A 392 -20.76 -13.79 12.72
CA LYS A 392 -19.85 -14.87 13.17
C LYS A 392 -18.41 -14.40 13.32
N SER A 393 -17.82 -13.88 12.24
CA SER A 393 -16.43 -13.39 12.26
C SER A 393 -16.23 -12.19 13.18
N THR A 394 -17.25 -11.35 13.38
CA THR A 394 -17.23 -10.25 14.37
C THR A 394 -17.17 -10.81 15.79
N MET A 395 -17.99 -11.83 16.08
CA MET A 395 -18.00 -12.53 17.37
C MET A 395 -16.65 -13.20 17.64
N ILE A 396 -16.09 -13.93 16.67
CA ILE A 396 -14.74 -14.52 16.78
C ILE A 396 -13.70 -13.45 17.05
N SER A 397 -13.71 -12.35 16.28
CA SER A 397 -12.71 -11.29 16.40
C SER A 397 -12.75 -10.63 17.77
N ILE A 398 -13.93 -10.54 18.39
CA ILE A 398 -14.07 -10.08 19.78
C ILE A 398 -13.59 -11.14 20.77
N ALA A 399 -13.98 -12.40 20.58
CA ALA A 399 -13.52 -13.52 21.41
C ALA A 399 -12.00 -13.74 21.34
N ALA A 400 -11.35 -13.28 20.28
CA ALA A 400 -9.90 -13.37 20.06
C ALA A 400 -9.12 -12.09 20.42
N GLY A 401 -9.80 -11.03 20.88
CA GLY A 401 -9.15 -9.76 21.23
C GLY A 401 -8.69 -8.92 20.04
N VAL A 402 -9.04 -9.30 18.81
CA VAL A 402 -8.77 -8.52 17.59
C VAL A 402 -9.65 -7.28 17.51
N LEU A 403 -10.87 -7.35 18.05
CA LEU A 403 -11.81 -6.24 18.14
C LEU A 403 -12.32 -6.07 19.58
N SER A 404 -12.40 -4.84 20.07
CA SER A 404 -13.14 -4.57 21.32
C SER A 404 -14.64 -4.62 21.06
N ALA A 405 -15.40 -5.17 22.01
CA ALA A 405 -16.85 -4.98 22.04
C ALA A 405 -17.21 -3.49 22.23
N SER A 406 -18.35 -3.05 21.70
CA SER A 406 -18.90 -1.73 21.99
C SER A 406 -19.56 -1.71 23.36
N GLU A 407 -20.27 -2.78 23.71
CA GLU A 407 -20.90 -3.03 25.02
C GLU A 407 -20.84 -4.53 25.33
N GLY A 408 -21.07 -4.89 26.59
CA GLY A 408 -20.96 -6.27 27.08
C GLY A 408 -19.57 -6.63 27.59
N ALA A 409 -19.39 -7.89 27.99
CA ALA A 409 -18.16 -8.37 28.60
C ALA A 409 -17.70 -9.72 28.00
N VAL A 410 -16.38 -9.93 27.94
CA VAL A 410 -15.77 -11.21 27.56
C VAL A 410 -15.02 -11.77 28.76
N THR A 411 -15.24 -13.04 29.07
CA THR A 411 -14.54 -13.76 30.15
C THR A 411 -13.88 -15.01 29.59
N ILE A 412 -12.59 -15.21 29.89
CA ILE A 412 -11.80 -16.38 29.48
C ILE A 412 -11.21 -17.04 30.72
N ALA A 413 -11.53 -18.31 30.95
CA ALA A 413 -11.10 -19.10 32.10
C ALA A 413 -11.31 -18.36 33.45
N GLY A 414 -12.43 -17.66 33.59
CA GLY A 414 -12.79 -16.86 34.77
C GLY A 414 -12.18 -15.45 34.85
N ARG A 415 -11.27 -15.09 33.95
CA ARG A 415 -10.70 -13.73 33.86
C ARG A 415 -11.52 -12.86 32.92
N GLU A 416 -11.97 -11.71 33.40
CA GLU A 416 -12.60 -10.69 32.55
C GLU A 416 -11.55 -10.03 31.67
N MET A 417 -11.86 -9.94 30.38
CA MET A 417 -10.96 -9.43 29.36
C MET A 417 -11.37 -8.02 28.99
N THR A 418 -10.39 -7.11 28.93
CA THR A 418 -10.62 -5.71 28.61
C THR A 418 -9.85 -5.29 27.36
N GLY A 419 -10.45 -4.46 26.51
CA GLY A 419 -9.76 -3.88 25.35
C GLY A 419 -9.63 -4.85 24.16
N SER A 420 -8.60 -4.60 23.34
CA SER A 420 -8.29 -5.36 22.12
C SER A 420 -6.79 -5.61 22.02
N ASP A 421 -6.32 -6.65 22.70
CA ASP A 421 -4.95 -7.17 22.55
C ASP A 421 -5.00 -8.69 22.28
N PRO A 422 -4.77 -9.11 21.02
CA PRO A 422 -4.75 -10.53 20.67
C PRO A 422 -3.72 -11.36 21.46
N ASN A 423 -2.64 -10.75 21.97
CA ASN A 423 -1.70 -11.48 22.83
C ASN A 423 -2.32 -11.78 24.19
N GLU A 424 -3.02 -10.82 24.78
CA GLU A 424 -3.63 -11.00 26.10
C GLU A 424 -4.67 -12.13 26.06
N PHE A 425 -5.52 -12.11 25.03
CA PHE A 425 -6.55 -13.14 24.81
C PHE A 425 -5.94 -14.52 24.52
N ARG A 426 -4.87 -14.57 23.73
CA ARG A 426 -4.12 -15.81 23.49
C ARG A 426 -3.46 -16.35 24.75
N ASN A 427 -2.83 -15.50 25.55
CA ASN A 427 -2.24 -15.88 26.82
C ASN A 427 -3.30 -16.33 27.84
N ALA A 428 -4.53 -15.81 27.75
CA ALA A 428 -5.67 -16.28 28.55
C ALA A 428 -6.17 -17.67 28.10
N GLY A 429 -5.86 -18.08 26.86
CA GLY A 429 -6.06 -19.43 26.35
C GLY A 429 -6.93 -19.53 25.09
N VAL A 430 -7.26 -18.43 24.40
CA VAL A 430 -8.06 -18.47 23.15
C VAL A 430 -7.13 -18.35 21.94
N SER A 431 -7.17 -19.33 21.03
CA SER A 431 -6.47 -19.25 19.73
C SER A 431 -7.43 -19.49 18.57
N VAL A 432 -7.17 -18.83 17.45
CA VAL A 432 -8.02 -18.88 16.26
C VAL A 432 -7.20 -19.31 15.06
N ALA A 433 -7.74 -20.27 14.30
CA ALA A 433 -7.35 -20.54 12.92
C ALA A 433 -8.40 -19.89 12.00
N PHE A 434 -8.00 -18.83 11.29
CA PHE A 434 -8.90 -18.05 10.45
C PHE A 434 -9.09 -18.68 9.06
N GLN A 435 -10.28 -18.50 8.46
CA GLN A 435 -10.60 -18.92 7.09
C GLN A 435 -9.60 -18.42 6.03
N HIS A 436 -9.07 -17.21 6.23
CA HIS A 436 -7.99 -16.68 5.41
C HIS A 436 -6.72 -16.59 6.26
N PRO A 437 -5.82 -17.60 6.20
CA PRO A 437 -4.63 -17.67 7.02
C PRO A 437 -3.82 -16.36 6.99
N PRO A 438 -3.73 -15.63 8.12
CA PRO A 438 -2.97 -14.39 8.20
C PRO A 438 -1.47 -14.71 8.39
N LEU A 439 -0.87 -15.39 7.43
CA LEU A 439 0.53 -15.83 7.48
C LEU A 439 1.44 -14.84 6.71
N PRO A 440 2.46 -14.24 7.35
CA PRO A 440 3.39 -13.36 6.66
C PRO A 440 4.23 -14.10 5.59
N PRO A 441 4.19 -13.70 4.31
CA PRO A 441 4.71 -14.50 3.21
C PRO A 441 6.24 -14.68 3.23
N HIS A 442 7.00 -13.72 3.77
CA HIS A 442 8.47 -13.79 3.80
C HIS A 442 9.03 -14.58 5.01
N LEU A 443 8.18 -15.04 5.92
CA LEU A 443 8.60 -15.88 7.01
C LEU A 443 8.64 -17.35 6.59
N THR A 444 9.46 -18.11 7.30
CA THR A 444 9.38 -19.57 7.28
C THR A 444 8.29 -20.07 8.22
N VAL A 445 7.85 -21.32 8.02
CA VAL A 445 6.86 -21.98 8.88
C VAL A 445 7.29 -21.96 10.35
N LEU A 446 8.55 -22.29 10.65
CA LEU A 446 9.10 -22.24 12.00
C LEU A 446 9.03 -20.82 12.59
N GLU A 447 9.36 -19.80 11.80
CA GLU A 447 9.30 -18.41 12.24
C GLU A 447 7.86 -17.97 12.53
N CYS A 448 6.88 -18.43 11.77
CA CYS A 448 5.46 -18.22 12.05
C CYS A 448 5.04 -18.88 13.37
N LEU A 449 5.48 -20.11 13.64
CA LEU A 449 5.22 -20.77 14.92
C LEU A 449 5.88 -20.04 16.10
N CYS A 450 7.08 -19.46 15.88
CA CYS A 450 7.76 -18.63 16.88
C CYS A 450 6.98 -17.36 17.25
N LEU A 451 6.10 -16.86 16.37
CA LEU A 451 5.23 -15.72 16.70
C LEU A 451 4.09 -16.12 17.64
N ALA A 452 3.68 -17.39 17.61
CA ALA A 452 2.63 -17.92 18.47
C ALA A 452 3.17 -18.33 19.86
N SER A 453 4.36 -18.95 19.90
CA SER A 453 4.99 -19.38 21.15
C SER A 453 6.51 -19.26 21.11
N ASP A 454 7.07 -18.72 22.19
CA ASP A 454 8.53 -18.57 22.36
C ASP A 454 9.24 -19.94 22.48
N GLU A 455 8.50 -21.03 22.72
CA GLU A 455 9.05 -22.39 22.76
C GLU A 455 9.69 -22.79 21.42
N PHE A 456 9.12 -22.33 20.30
CA PHE A 456 9.65 -22.59 18.96
C PHE A 456 10.87 -21.72 18.62
N GLY A 457 11.29 -20.83 19.52
CA GLY A 457 12.56 -20.10 19.43
C GLY A 457 13.75 -20.79 20.12
N ARG A 458 13.53 -21.92 20.82
CA ARG A 458 14.52 -22.60 21.65
C ARG A 458 15.26 -23.73 20.90
N PRO A 459 16.41 -24.23 21.40
CA PRO A 459 17.06 -25.41 20.84
C PRO A 459 16.08 -26.59 20.71
N GLY A 460 16.11 -27.31 19.59
CA GLY A 460 15.18 -28.41 19.28
C GLY A 460 13.84 -27.98 18.67
N ALA A 461 13.60 -26.68 18.46
CA ALA A 461 12.34 -26.17 17.94
C ALA A 461 11.94 -26.72 16.57
N ALA A 462 12.90 -26.99 15.68
CA ALA A 462 12.60 -27.56 14.36
C ALA A 462 11.93 -28.94 14.48
N ALA A 463 12.44 -29.81 15.35
CA ALA A 463 11.85 -31.13 15.58
C ALA A 463 10.45 -31.02 16.22
N LYS A 464 10.27 -30.09 17.17
CA LYS A 464 8.95 -29.80 17.77
C LYS A 464 7.96 -29.25 16.75
N ALA A 465 8.41 -28.36 15.87
CA ALA A 465 7.60 -27.81 14.79
C ALA A 465 7.15 -28.92 13.83
N THR A 466 8.06 -29.80 13.41
CA THR A 466 7.72 -30.97 12.58
C THR A 466 6.68 -31.85 13.28
N ALA A 467 6.90 -32.22 14.54
CA ALA A 467 5.95 -33.04 15.29
C ALA A 467 4.56 -32.37 15.43
N LEU A 468 4.51 -31.04 15.57
CA LEU A 468 3.24 -30.31 15.64
C LEU A 468 2.52 -30.25 14.30
N ILE A 469 3.26 -30.04 13.20
CA ILE A 469 2.71 -30.00 11.83
C ILE A 469 2.18 -31.39 11.44
N ASP A 470 2.92 -32.45 11.74
CA ASP A 470 2.55 -33.83 11.45
C ASP A 470 1.29 -34.29 12.22
N ARG A 471 0.94 -33.62 13.34
CA ARG A 471 -0.33 -33.84 14.05
C ARG A 471 -1.55 -33.30 13.29
N VAL A 472 -1.35 -32.30 12.43
CA VAL A 472 -2.43 -31.63 11.69
C VAL A 472 -2.70 -32.32 10.35
N THR A 473 -1.67 -32.83 9.68
CA THR A 473 -1.83 -33.53 8.39
C THR A 473 -0.76 -34.61 8.16
N VAL A 474 -1.12 -35.66 7.43
CA VAL A 474 -0.21 -36.65 6.82
C VAL A 474 -0.50 -36.74 5.32
N GLY A 475 0.55 -36.88 4.49
CA GLY A 475 0.39 -37.07 3.04
C GLY A 475 0.73 -35.84 2.21
N SER A 476 -0.16 -35.46 1.27
CA SER A 476 0.15 -34.47 0.21
C SER A 476 0.28 -33.02 0.69
N LEU A 477 -0.22 -32.69 1.89
CA LEU A 477 -0.12 -31.35 2.47
C LEU A 477 1.06 -31.20 3.45
N ARG A 478 2.06 -32.10 3.41
CA ARG A 478 3.26 -31.98 4.25
C ARG A 478 3.96 -30.63 4.04
N VAL A 479 4.40 -30.06 5.16
CA VAL A 479 5.12 -28.79 5.22
C VAL A 479 6.35 -28.95 6.11
N ALA A 480 7.51 -28.46 5.67
CA ALA A 480 8.71 -28.46 6.47
C ALA A 480 8.88 -27.14 7.24
N PRO A 481 9.51 -27.14 8.43
CA PRO A 481 9.71 -25.93 9.22
C PRO A 481 10.48 -24.80 8.51
N ASN A 482 11.33 -25.14 7.53
CA ASN A 482 12.14 -24.18 6.78
C ASN A 482 11.47 -23.70 5.47
N ASP A 483 10.31 -24.25 5.11
CA ASP A 483 9.57 -23.79 3.94
C ASP A 483 9.11 -22.34 4.16
N ARG A 484 9.20 -21.52 3.10
CA ARG A 484 8.69 -20.15 3.13
C ARG A 484 7.19 -20.17 2.91
N ILE A 485 6.46 -19.34 3.65
CA ILE A 485 4.99 -19.22 3.50
C ILE A 485 4.59 -18.85 2.07
N SER A 486 5.38 -18.01 1.39
CA SER A 486 5.15 -17.64 -0.02
C SER A 486 5.07 -18.83 -0.97
N ASP A 487 5.80 -19.90 -0.66
CA ASP A 487 5.97 -21.06 -1.54
C ASP A 487 4.93 -22.16 -1.24
N LEU A 488 4.06 -21.95 -0.25
CA LEU A 488 3.04 -22.91 0.18
C LEU A 488 1.73 -22.73 -0.59
N SER A 489 1.12 -23.85 -0.97
CA SER A 489 -0.27 -23.92 -1.46
C SER A 489 -1.29 -23.48 -0.39
N ILE A 490 -2.52 -23.18 -0.79
CA ILE A 490 -3.60 -22.73 0.11
C ILE A 490 -3.89 -23.76 1.21
N GLY A 491 -3.96 -25.06 0.86
CA GLY A 491 -4.13 -26.14 1.84
C GLY A 491 -2.97 -26.23 2.83
N GLN A 492 -1.72 -26.14 2.35
CA GLN A 492 -0.55 -26.11 3.23
C GLN A 492 -0.54 -24.90 4.16
N ARG A 493 -1.02 -23.73 3.72
CA ARG A 493 -1.17 -22.55 4.58
C ARG A 493 -2.20 -22.76 5.69
N HIS A 494 -3.30 -23.47 5.43
CA HIS A 494 -4.29 -23.83 6.46
C HIS A 494 -3.70 -24.78 7.50
N VAL A 495 -2.94 -25.79 7.07
CA VAL A 495 -2.21 -26.69 7.98
C VAL A 495 -1.30 -25.90 8.91
N VAL A 496 -0.52 -24.97 8.36
CA VAL A 496 0.39 -24.11 9.14
C VAL A 496 -0.39 -23.23 10.11
N GLU A 497 -1.54 -22.70 9.72
CA GLU A 497 -2.37 -21.85 10.57
C GLU A 497 -2.98 -22.63 11.74
N ILE A 498 -3.48 -23.84 11.50
CA ILE A 498 -3.98 -24.74 12.56
C ILE A 498 -2.82 -25.12 13.49
N ALA A 499 -1.66 -25.51 12.95
CA ALA A 499 -0.48 -25.81 13.74
C ALA A 499 -0.04 -24.59 14.59
N ARG A 500 -0.10 -23.38 14.04
CA ARG A 500 0.19 -22.13 14.76
C ARG A 500 -0.80 -21.87 15.89
N ALA A 501 -2.10 -22.09 15.67
CA ALA A 501 -3.09 -21.95 16.73
C ALA A 501 -2.81 -22.94 17.89
N LEU A 502 -2.43 -24.18 17.56
CA LEU A 502 -2.06 -25.21 18.54
C LEU A 502 -0.73 -24.96 19.24
N ALA A 503 0.22 -24.30 18.59
CA ALA A 503 1.52 -23.94 19.16
C ALA A 503 1.40 -23.09 20.44
N SER A 504 0.28 -22.41 20.62
CA SER A 504 -0.04 -21.59 21.79
C SER A 504 -0.62 -22.39 22.97
N ASN A 505 -0.80 -23.71 22.81
CA ASN A 505 -1.48 -24.60 23.74
C ASN A 505 -2.84 -24.05 24.25
N PRO A 506 -3.82 -23.86 23.35
CA PRO A 506 -5.06 -23.17 23.68
C PRO A 506 -5.97 -23.98 24.60
N LYS A 507 -6.70 -23.27 25.47
CA LYS A 507 -7.86 -23.81 26.20
C LYS A 507 -9.14 -23.77 25.36
N VAL A 508 -9.21 -22.79 24.45
CA VAL A 508 -10.28 -22.63 23.45
C VAL A 508 -9.64 -22.48 22.08
N LEU A 509 -9.95 -23.40 21.18
CA LEU A 509 -9.53 -23.37 19.78
C LEU A 509 -10.73 -23.00 18.91
N VAL A 510 -10.63 -21.90 18.17
CA VAL A 510 -11.63 -21.52 17.17
C VAL A 510 -11.13 -21.96 15.80
N LEU A 511 -11.94 -22.73 15.08
CA LEU A 511 -11.68 -23.17 13.71
C LEU A 511 -12.73 -22.55 12.79
N ASP A 512 -12.31 -21.58 11.99
CA ASP A 512 -13.17 -20.82 11.08
C ASP A 512 -13.08 -21.38 9.66
N GLU A 513 -14.07 -22.18 9.26
CA GLU A 513 -14.16 -22.90 7.98
C GLU A 513 -12.88 -23.67 7.60
N PRO A 514 -12.33 -24.51 8.49
CA PRO A 514 -10.97 -25.04 8.36
C PRO A 514 -10.79 -26.07 7.22
N THR A 515 -11.88 -26.63 6.69
CA THR A 515 -11.91 -27.75 5.73
C THR A 515 -12.06 -27.31 4.27
N GLU A 516 -12.27 -26.01 4.01
CA GLU A 516 -12.51 -25.48 2.65
C GLU A 516 -11.46 -25.96 1.62
N PRO A 517 -10.13 -25.96 1.91
CA PRO A 517 -9.11 -26.40 0.97
C PRO A 517 -8.71 -27.89 1.10
N PHE A 518 -9.37 -28.66 1.96
CA PHE A 518 -8.97 -30.04 2.31
C PHE A 518 -9.76 -31.08 1.50
N LYS A 519 -9.11 -32.22 1.22
CA LYS A 519 -9.77 -33.40 0.65
C LYS A 519 -10.38 -34.24 1.76
N GLU A 520 -11.22 -35.22 1.41
CA GLU A 520 -11.90 -36.09 2.37
C GLU A 520 -10.93 -36.72 3.39
N ASP A 521 -9.83 -37.34 2.93
CA ASP A 521 -8.81 -37.92 3.82
C ASP A 521 -8.19 -36.89 4.80
N ASP A 522 -7.97 -35.65 4.33
CA ASP A 522 -7.42 -34.55 5.16
C ASP A 522 -8.47 -34.04 6.17
N VAL A 523 -9.75 -34.03 5.80
CA VAL A 523 -10.87 -33.67 6.68
C VAL A 523 -11.03 -34.70 7.80
N GLU A 524 -10.98 -36.00 7.49
CA GLU A 524 -11.03 -37.06 8.50
C GLU A 524 -9.90 -36.93 9.52
N GLN A 525 -8.69 -36.57 9.05
CA GLN A 525 -7.57 -36.35 9.94
C GLN A 525 -7.76 -35.14 10.86
N LEU A 526 -8.26 -34.02 10.32
CA LEU A 526 -8.63 -32.87 11.14
C LEU A 526 -9.67 -33.25 12.20
N PHE A 527 -10.68 -34.05 11.83
CA PHE A 527 -11.69 -34.53 12.78
C PHE A 527 -11.08 -35.45 13.86
N GLY A 528 -10.13 -36.30 13.50
CA GLY A 528 -9.34 -37.08 14.45
C GLY A 528 -8.59 -36.21 15.45
N LEU A 529 -7.95 -35.13 14.97
CA LEU A 529 -7.28 -34.14 15.82
C LEU A 529 -8.26 -33.40 16.73
N ILE A 530 -9.43 -32.96 16.23
CA ILE A 530 -10.49 -32.32 17.00
C ILE A 530 -10.94 -33.22 18.15
N ARG A 531 -11.20 -34.50 17.88
CA ARG A 531 -11.60 -35.50 18.89
C ARG A 531 -10.50 -35.71 19.94
N ALA A 532 -9.23 -35.77 19.52
CA ALA A 532 -8.10 -35.88 20.44
C ALA A 532 -7.98 -34.65 21.36
N LEU A 533 -8.07 -33.44 20.81
CA LEU A 533 -8.02 -32.19 21.60
C LEU A 533 -9.20 -32.09 22.57
N LYS A 534 -10.41 -32.43 22.11
CA LYS A 534 -11.61 -32.53 22.95
C LYS A 534 -11.38 -33.44 24.15
N SER A 535 -10.80 -34.64 23.94
CA SER A 535 -10.51 -35.60 25.01
C SER A 535 -9.51 -35.08 26.06
N THR A 536 -8.66 -34.12 25.68
CA THR A 536 -7.71 -33.45 26.58
C THR A 536 -8.30 -32.20 27.27
N GLY A 537 -9.60 -31.93 27.09
CA GLY A 537 -10.32 -30.83 27.73
C GLY A 537 -10.27 -29.50 26.99
N VAL A 538 -9.74 -29.45 25.76
CA VAL A 538 -9.76 -28.24 24.92
C VAL A 538 -11.18 -28.02 24.41
N ALA A 539 -11.71 -26.81 24.60
CA ALA A 539 -12.98 -26.40 24.00
C ALA A 539 -12.76 -25.98 22.54
N ILE A 540 -13.63 -26.41 21.64
CA ILE A 540 -13.50 -26.14 20.20
C ILE A 540 -14.74 -25.39 19.74
N ILE A 541 -14.54 -24.20 19.18
CA ILE A 541 -15.60 -23.48 18.46
C ILE A 541 -15.40 -23.76 16.98
N TYR A 542 -16.34 -24.47 16.39
CA TYR A 542 -16.27 -24.86 14.98
C TYR A 542 -17.23 -24.01 14.15
N ILE A 543 -16.74 -23.33 13.14
CA ILE A 543 -17.57 -22.50 12.26
C ILE A 543 -17.53 -23.11 10.89
N SER A 544 -18.71 -23.46 10.37
CA SER A 544 -18.86 -24.04 9.06
C SER A 544 -20.27 -23.80 8.56
N HIS A 545 -20.40 -23.61 7.25
CA HIS A 545 -21.67 -23.66 6.54
C HIS A 545 -21.98 -25.07 6.01
N ARG A 546 -21.02 -26.00 6.09
CA ARG A 546 -21.17 -27.39 5.64
C ARG A 546 -21.83 -28.20 6.74
N LEU A 547 -23.15 -28.39 6.60
CA LEU A 547 -23.95 -29.08 7.61
C LEU A 547 -23.43 -30.48 7.88
N ASN A 548 -23.02 -31.25 6.87
CA ASN A 548 -22.47 -32.61 7.09
C ASN A 548 -21.30 -32.64 8.09
N GLU A 549 -20.43 -31.62 8.09
CA GLU A 549 -19.33 -31.52 9.05
C GLU A 549 -19.84 -31.23 10.46
N VAL A 550 -20.72 -30.23 10.58
CA VAL A 550 -21.37 -29.88 11.85
C VAL A 550 -22.07 -31.11 12.43
N GLU A 551 -22.73 -31.90 11.58
CA GLU A 551 -23.47 -33.07 12.00
C GLU A 551 -22.56 -34.18 12.56
N GLU A 552 -21.34 -34.28 12.05
CA GLU A 552 -20.35 -35.30 12.39
C GLU A 552 -19.57 -34.99 13.69
N ILE A 553 -19.27 -33.72 13.98
CA ILE A 553 -18.35 -33.35 15.10
C ILE A 553 -18.96 -32.51 16.22
N ALA A 554 -20.08 -31.83 16.01
CA ALA A 554 -20.60 -30.87 16.99
C ALA A 554 -21.38 -31.52 18.13
N ASP A 555 -21.15 -31.07 19.36
CA ASP A 555 -21.96 -31.41 20.54
C ASP A 555 -23.15 -30.45 20.69
N ARG A 556 -22.90 -29.15 20.49
CA ARG A 556 -23.90 -28.08 20.56
C ARG A 556 -23.83 -27.17 19.33
N ILE A 557 -24.97 -26.63 18.95
CA ILE A 557 -25.12 -25.72 17.80
C ILE A 557 -25.72 -24.41 18.28
N SER A 558 -25.12 -23.30 17.87
CA SER A 558 -25.66 -21.95 17.96
C SER A 558 -25.96 -21.40 16.57
N VAL A 559 -27.19 -20.91 16.36
CA VAL A 559 -27.57 -20.25 15.10
C VAL A 559 -27.55 -18.74 15.30
N LEU A 560 -26.71 -18.05 14.51
CA LEU A 560 -26.57 -16.60 14.50
C LEU A 560 -27.22 -16.02 13.23
N ARG A 561 -28.02 -14.96 13.36
CA ARG A 561 -28.65 -14.26 12.24
C ARG A 561 -28.79 -12.78 12.56
N ASP A 562 -28.47 -11.91 11.61
CA ASP A 562 -28.57 -10.44 11.74
C ASP A 562 -27.88 -9.85 12.99
N GLY A 563 -26.79 -10.47 13.46
CA GLY A 563 -26.06 -10.05 14.65
C GLY A 563 -26.69 -10.52 15.98
N GLU A 564 -27.75 -11.31 15.93
CA GLU A 564 -28.45 -11.89 17.09
C GLU A 564 -28.23 -13.40 17.16
N LEU A 565 -28.10 -13.91 18.38
CA LEU A 565 -28.13 -15.35 18.63
C LEU A 565 -29.58 -15.79 18.67
N ILE A 566 -30.02 -16.49 17.64
CA ILE A 566 -31.41 -16.93 17.50
C ILE A 566 -31.69 -18.06 18.48
N GLU A 567 -30.84 -19.09 18.48
CA GLU A 567 -31.03 -20.23 19.36
C GLU A 567 -29.74 -21.03 19.59
N THR A 568 -29.68 -21.76 20.71
CA THR A 568 -28.60 -22.71 21.03
C THR A 568 -29.18 -23.99 21.62
N ARG A 569 -28.90 -25.14 21.02
CA ARG A 569 -29.34 -26.47 21.51
C ARG A 569 -28.24 -27.52 21.30
N ASN A 570 -28.44 -28.73 21.83
CA ASN A 570 -27.55 -29.85 21.50
C ASN A 570 -27.75 -30.23 20.03
N ARG A 571 -26.68 -30.73 19.40
CA ARG A 571 -26.73 -31.18 18.01
C ARG A 571 -27.85 -32.20 17.77
N ALA A 572 -28.06 -33.12 18.70
CA ALA A 572 -29.11 -34.15 18.62
C ALA A 572 -30.54 -33.58 18.55
N ASP A 573 -30.74 -32.34 19.00
CA ASP A 573 -32.05 -31.68 19.10
C ASP A 573 -32.39 -30.81 17.87
N PHE A 574 -31.51 -30.80 16.86
CA PHE A 574 -31.73 -30.08 15.60
C PHE A 574 -31.95 -31.03 14.42
N SER A 575 -33.00 -30.79 13.64
CA SER A 575 -33.08 -31.30 12.27
C SER A 575 -32.37 -30.38 11.28
N ARG A 576 -31.88 -30.94 10.17
CA ARG A 576 -31.22 -30.18 9.09
C ARG A 576 -32.12 -29.08 8.52
N ALA A 577 -33.41 -29.37 8.33
CA ALA A 577 -34.39 -28.42 7.80
C ALA A 577 -34.63 -27.23 8.75
N GLU A 578 -34.62 -27.46 10.06
CA GLU A 578 -34.77 -26.40 11.07
C GLU A 578 -33.54 -25.50 11.14
N ILE A 579 -32.33 -26.06 11.04
CA ILE A 579 -31.10 -25.25 11.00
C ILE A 579 -31.15 -24.31 9.79
N ILE A 580 -31.51 -24.83 8.61
CA ILE A 580 -31.61 -24.02 7.38
C ILE A 580 -32.68 -22.93 7.52
N SER A 581 -33.86 -23.26 8.06
CA SER A 581 -34.94 -22.28 8.21
C SER A 581 -34.58 -21.15 9.19
N MET A 582 -33.84 -21.46 10.26
CA MET A 582 -33.36 -20.47 11.22
C MET A 582 -32.28 -19.56 10.63
N ILE A 583 -31.39 -20.11 9.81
CA ILE A 583 -30.37 -19.36 9.07
C ILE A 583 -31.04 -18.37 8.10
N VAL A 584 -31.95 -18.86 7.25
CA VAL A 584 -32.53 -18.09 6.13
C VAL A 584 -33.68 -17.15 6.54
N GLY A 585 -34.41 -17.50 7.61
CA GLY A 585 -35.56 -16.71 8.08
C GLY A 585 -36.78 -16.72 7.15
N ARG A 586 -36.76 -17.49 6.04
CA ARG A 586 -37.87 -17.67 5.08
C ARG A 586 -37.80 -19.06 4.43
N PRO A 587 -38.91 -19.60 3.87
CA PRO A 587 -38.87 -20.81 3.06
C PRO A 587 -38.08 -20.62 1.74
N LEU A 588 -37.29 -21.61 1.33
CA LEU A 588 -36.38 -21.59 0.16
C LEU A 588 -37.02 -21.10 -1.17
N GLY A 589 -38.31 -21.34 -1.37
CA GLY A 589 -39.01 -21.06 -2.65
C GLY A 589 -39.24 -19.59 -3.02
N GLN A 590 -38.82 -18.61 -2.20
CA GLN A 590 -39.06 -17.17 -2.45
C GLN A 590 -37.81 -16.35 -2.86
N VAL A 591 -36.62 -16.97 -2.94
CA VAL A 591 -35.35 -16.24 -3.15
C VAL A 591 -34.96 -16.10 -4.62
N PHE A 592 -35.28 -17.09 -5.45
CA PHE A 592 -34.85 -17.17 -6.86
C PHE A 592 -35.95 -16.69 -7.83
N PRO A 593 -35.57 -16.02 -8.95
CA PRO A 593 -36.51 -15.65 -10.00
C PRO A 593 -36.99 -16.90 -10.75
N ARG A 594 -38.09 -16.76 -11.51
CA ARG A 594 -38.55 -17.83 -12.40
C ARG A 594 -37.52 -18.02 -13.54
N LYS A 595 -37.16 -19.28 -13.81
CA LYS A 595 -36.36 -19.66 -14.98
C LYS A 595 -37.14 -19.50 -16.27
N GLN A 596 -36.44 -19.42 -17.40
CA GLN A 596 -37.08 -19.29 -18.70
C GLN A 596 -37.74 -20.62 -19.10
N THR A 597 -39.05 -20.63 -19.39
CA THR A 597 -39.82 -21.85 -19.68
C THR A 597 -40.14 -22.08 -21.16
N GLU A 598 -40.12 -21.07 -22.05
CA GLU A 598 -40.41 -21.22 -23.49
C GLU A 598 -39.73 -20.17 -24.39
N GLY A 599 -39.37 -20.57 -25.63
CA GLY A 599 -39.08 -19.69 -26.77
C GLY A 599 -37.64 -19.17 -26.89
N VAL A 600 -36.67 -20.06 -27.10
CA VAL A 600 -35.30 -19.64 -27.42
C VAL A 600 -35.19 -19.26 -28.90
N ASN A 601 -34.69 -18.06 -29.19
CA ASN A 601 -34.25 -17.72 -30.54
C ASN A 601 -33.07 -18.65 -30.90
N ASP A 602 -33.18 -19.45 -31.97
CA ASP A 602 -32.17 -20.46 -32.35
C ASP A 602 -30.79 -19.89 -32.73
N ASN A 603 -30.67 -18.56 -32.88
CA ASN A 603 -29.40 -17.92 -33.19
C ASN A 603 -28.54 -17.74 -31.93
N ALA A 604 -27.47 -18.55 -31.82
CA ALA A 604 -26.42 -18.38 -30.81
C ALA A 604 -25.85 -16.96 -30.86
N SER A 605 -25.87 -16.26 -29.73
CA SER A 605 -25.36 -14.89 -29.62
C SER A 605 -23.87 -14.88 -29.32
N LEU A 606 -23.37 -15.88 -28.57
CA LEU A 606 -21.96 -16.07 -28.26
C LEU A 606 -21.55 -17.50 -28.61
N LYS A 607 -20.46 -17.66 -29.35
CA LYS A 607 -19.86 -18.95 -29.68
C LYS A 607 -18.39 -18.96 -29.27
N VAL A 608 -18.02 -19.92 -28.45
CA VAL A 608 -16.65 -20.15 -27.98
C VAL A 608 -16.17 -21.46 -28.57
N SER A 609 -15.03 -21.46 -29.26
CA SER A 609 -14.53 -22.62 -30.01
C SER A 609 -13.04 -22.86 -29.76
N ARG A 610 -12.71 -24.11 -29.38
CA ARG A 610 -11.34 -24.59 -29.12
C ARG A 610 -10.55 -23.68 -28.18
N PHE A 611 -11.23 -23.17 -27.15
CA PHE A 611 -10.70 -22.14 -26.28
C PHE A 611 -9.76 -22.77 -25.24
N SER A 612 -8.52 -22.28 -25.16
CA SER A 612 -7.49 -22.82 -24.26
C SER A 612 -6.69 -21.70 -23.58
N GLY A 613 -6.21 -21.95 -22.36
CA GLY A 613 -5.48 -20.99 -21.53
C GLY A 613 -4.65 -21.66 -20.43
N LYS A 614 -4.28 -20.91 -19.38
CA LYS A 614 -3.33 -21.36 -18.35
C LYS A 614 -3.77 -22.63 -17.58
N LYS A 615 -5.08 -22.80 -17.35
CA LYS A 615 -5.65 -23.94 -16.58
C LYS A 615 -6.86 -24.61 -17.24
N PHE A 616 -7.13 -24.31 -18.49
CA PHE A 616 -8.22 -24.93 -19.25
C PHE A 616 -7.78 -25.17 -20.70
N HIS A 617 -8.35 -26.19 -21.34
CA HIS A 617 -7.99 -26.58 -22.70
C HIS A 617 -9.21 -27.06 -23.47
N ASP A 618 -9.23 -26.71 -24.77
CA ASP A 618 -10.23 -27.11 -25.77
C ASP A 618 -11.70 -26.92 -25.35
N VAL A 619 -11.99 -25.84 -24.61
CA VAL A 619 -13.34 -25.49 -24.18
C VAL A 619 -14.14 -24.94 -25.37
N SER A 620 -15.30 -25.55 -25.66
CA SER A 620 -16.20 -25.11 -26.72
C SER A 620 -17.65 -25.14 -26.22
N PHE A 621 -18.37 -24.03 -26.37
CA PHE A 621 -19.79 -23.92 -26.02
C PHE A 621 -20.45 -22.75 -26.76
N GLU A 622 -21.78 -22.77 -26.81
CA GLU A 622 -22.60 -21.73 -27.42
C GLU A 622 -23.62 -21.21 -26.40
N ALA A 623 -23.84 -19.89 -26.39
CA ALA A 623 -24.80 -19.22 -25.53
C ALA A 623 -25.80 -18.41 -26.35
N ARG A 624 -27.08 -18.54 -26.02
CA ARG A 624 -28.20 -17.94 -26.74
C ARG A 624 -28.65 -16.65 -26.05
N ARG A 625 -29.32 -15.75 -26.78
CA ARG A 625 -29.91 -14.55 -26.17
C ARG A 625 -31.02 -14.98 -25.21
N GLY A 626 -31.10 -14.38 -24.03
CA GLY A 626 -32.08 -14.79 -23.02
C GLY A 626 -31.57 -15.82 -22.00
N GLU A 627 -30.45 -16.50 -22.31
CA GLU A 627 -29.95 -17.63 -21.53
C GLU A 627 -28.94 -17.19 -20.45
N ILE A 628 -29.13 -17.71 -19.23
CA ILE A 628 -28.11 -17.69 -18.18
C ILE A 628 -27.42 -19.06 -18.13
N ILE A 629 -26.12 -19.07 -18.44
CA ILE A 629 -25.27 -20.26 -18.35
C ILE A 629 -24.50 -20.25 -17.03
N GLY A 630 -24.58 -21.35 -16.30
CA GLY A 630 -23.75 -21.61 -15.13
C GLY A 630 -22.45 -22.31 -15.51
N ILE A 631 -21.34 -21.96 -14.86
CA ILE A 631 -20.09 -22.71 -14.89
C ILE A 631 -19.85 -23.26 -13.49
N ALA A 632 -19.87 -24.58 -13.38
CA ALA A 632 -19.62 -25.32 -12.15
C ALA A 632 -18.27 -26.05 -12.21
N GLY A 633 -17.78 -26.46 -11.05
CA GLY A 633 -16.67 -27.41 -10.92
C GLY A 633 -16.04 -27.32 -9.54
N VAL A 634 -15.20 -28.30 -9.18
CA VAL A 634 -14.36 -28.20 -7.97
C VAL A 634 -13.39 -27.02 -8.08
N GLU A 635 -13.08 -26.35 -6.98
CA GLU A 635 -12.16 -25.21 -6.98
C GLU A 635 -10.81 -25.57 -7.64
N GLY A 636 -10.31 -24.67 -8.49
CA GLY A 636 -9.04 -24.85 -9.20
C GLY A 636 -9.10 -25.75 -10.44
N GLN A 637 -10.30 -26.07 -10.95
CA GLN A 637 -10.48 -26.85 -12.19
C GLN A 637 -10.51 -25.98 -13.46
N GLY A 638 -10.21 -24.68 -13.36
CA GLY A 638 -10.04 -23.77 -14.50
C GLY A 638 -11.21 -22.83 -14.77
N GLN A 639 -12.25 -22.80 -13.93
CA GLN A 639 -13.44 -21.95 -14.09
C GLN A 639 -13.07 -20.46 -14.05
N ARG A 640 -12.31 -20.07 -13.03
CA ARG A 640 -11.84 -18.70 -12.86
C ARG A 640 -10.97 -18.26 -14.03
N GLU A 641 -10.01 -19.10 -14.41
CA GLU A 641 -9.13 -18.83 -15.55
C GLU A 641 -9.92 -18.74 -16.87
N LEU A 642 -10.96 -19.56 -17.05
CA LEU A 642 -11.87 -19.48 -18.20
C LEU A 642 -12.62 -18.15 -18.20
N MET A 643 -13.23 -17.75 -17.08
CA MET A 643 -13.95 -16.48 -16.95
C MET A 643 -13.03 -15.27 -17.23
N ARG A 644 -11.81 -15.28 -16.69
CA ARG A 644 -10.81 -14.23 -16.91
C ARG A 644 -10.31 -14.20 -18.36
N ALA A 645 -10.10 -15.35 -18.98
CA ALA A 645 -9.75 -15.43 -20.39
C ALA A 645 -10.88 -14.91 -21.28
N LEU A 646 -12.14 -15.30 -21.04
CA LEU A 646 -13.31 -14.76 -21.76
C LEU A 646 -13.45 -13.25 -21.58
N ALA A 647 -13.11 -12.73 -20.40
CA ALA A 647 -13.07 -11.30 -20.13
C ALA A 647 -11.91 -10.57 -20.82
N GLY A 648 -10.93 -11.27 -21.40
CA GLY A 648 -9.73 -10.71 -22.02
C GLY A 648 -8.63 -10.32 -21.03
N LEU A 649 -8.70 -10.80 -19.78
CA LEU A 649 -7.72 -10.54 -18.72
C LEU A 649 -6.53 -11.51 -18.76
N GLU A 650 -6.68 -12.66 -19.39
CA GLU A 650 -5.64 -13.68 -19.52
C GLU A 650 -5.40 -14.05 -20.98
N SER A 651 -4.16 -14.43 -21.29
CA SER A 651 -3.79 -14.93 -22.62
C SER A 651 -4.49 -16.25 -22.91
N HIS A 652 -4.99 -16.38 -24.13
CA HIS A 652 -5.76 -17.54 -24.58
C HIS A 652 -5.48 -17.85 -26.05
N SER A 653 -5.87 -19.04 -26.50
CA SER A 653 -6.02 -19.41 -27.91
C SER A 653 -7.45 -19.89 -28.17
N GLY A 654 -7.87 -19.89 -29.44
CA GLY A 654 -9.23 -20.27 -29.85
C GLY A 654 -10.00 -19.08 -30.42
N LEU A 655 -11.29 -19.30 -30.72
CA LEU A 655 -12.15 -18.33 -31.37
C LEU A 655 -13.32 -17.96 -30.45
N ILE A 656 -13.63 -16.67 -30.37
CA ILE A 656 -14.86 -16.17 -29.75
C ILE A 656 -15.61 -15.40 -30.83
N GLU A 657 -16.85 -15.78 -31.10
CA GLU A 657 -17.75 -15.06 -32.02
C GLU A 657 -18.94 -14.51 -31.23
N LEU A 658 -19.27 -13.25 -31.47
CA LEU A 658 -20.41 -12.58 -30.83
C LEU A 658 -21.32 -11.99 -31.91
N ASN A 659 -22.55 -12.49 -32.02
CA ASN A 659 -23.51 -12.19 -33.09
C ASN A 659 -22.93 -12.39 -34.50
N GLY A 660 -22.13 -13.44 -34.70
CA GLY A 660 -21.48 -13.76 -35.98
C GLY A 660 -20.19 -12.98 -36.26
N GLU A 661 -19.80 -12.03 -35.40
CA GLU A 661 -18.53 -11.32 -35.52
C GLU A 661 -17.44 -12.02 -34.71
N THR A 662 -16.36 -12.46 -35.36
CA THR A 662 -15.16 -12.94 -34.65
C THR A 662 -14.53 -11.82 -33.85
N LEU A 663 -14.48 -11.99 -32.53
CA LEU A 663 -13.84 -11.06 -31.64
C LEU A 663 -12.31 -11.23 -31.69
N ARG A 664 -11.60 -10.13 -31.93
CA ARG A 664 -10.15 -10.06 -31.67
C ARG A 664 -9.92 -9.97 -30.16
N CYS A 665 -10.09 -11.10 -29.46
CA CYS A 665 -9.80 -11.18 -28.04
C CYS A 665 -8.30 -11.39 -27.83
N GLY A 666 -7.75 -10.75 -26.80
CA GLY A 666 -6.30 -10.68 -26.54
C GLY A 666 -5.91 -9.52 -25.63
N SER A 667 -6.84 -8.61 -25.36
CA SER A 667 -6.73 -7.58 -24.33
C SER A 667 -8.10 -7.28 -23.72
N ARG A 668 -8.11 -6.81 -22.46
CA ARG A 668 -9.34 -6.49 -21.74
C ARG A 668 -10.12 -5.35 -22.40
N GLU A 669 -9.41 -4.39 -22.99
CA GLU A 669 -10.01 -3.28 -23.73
C GLU A 669 -10.79 -3.76 -24.94
N ALA A 670 -10.23 -4.71 -25.70
CA ALA A 670 -10.90 -5.29 -26.86
C ALA A 670 -12.18 -6.02 -26.44
N ALA A 671 -12.12 -6.86 -25.40
CA ALA A 671 -13.29 -7.58 -24.89
C ALA A 671 -14.39 -6.62 -24.42
N ARG A 672 -14.03 -5.56 -23.68
CA ARG A 672 -14.99 -4.55 -23.22
C ARG A 672 -15.62 -3.78 -24.38
N ARG A 673 -14.84 -3.40 -25.40
CA ARG A 673 -15.37 -2.77 -26.64
C ARG A 673 -16.36 -3.66 -27.37
N SER A 674 -16.09 -4.96 -27.39
CA SER A 674 -17.00 -5.95 -27.95
C SER A 674 -18.26 -6.16 -27.10
N GLY A 675 -18.40 -5.49 -25.95
CA GLY A 675 -19.58 -5.56 -25.10
C GLY A 675 -19.53 -6.68 -24.06
N ILE A 676 -18.34 -7.19 -23.72
CA ILE A 676 -18.14 -8.17 -22.63
C ILE A 676 -17.85 -7.41 -21.32
N ALA A 677 -18.82 -7.39 -20.42
CA ALA A 677 -18.64 -6.93 -19.04
C ALA A 677 -18.21 -8.07 -18.13
N PHE A 678 -17.47 -7.75 -17.07
CA PHE A 678 -16.95 -8.74 -16.12
C PHE A 678 -17.07 -8.23 -14.69
N VAL A 679 -17.74 -9.00 -13.85
CA VAL A 679 -17.83 -8.82 -12.40
C VAL A 679 -16.90 -9.85 -11.75
N PRO A 680 -15.76 -9.43 -11.18
CA PRO A 680 -14.80 -10.34 -10.55
C PRO A 680 -15.27 -10.84 -9.18
N ASP A 681 -14.69 -11.96 -8.75
CA ASP A 681 -14.88 -12.56 -7.43
C ASP A 681 -14.41 -11.65 -6.28
N ASP A 682 -13.22 -11.05 -6.44
CA ASP A 682 -12.65 -10.12 -5.47
C ASP A 682 -13.07 -8.68 -5.77
N ARG A 683 -14.24 -8.29 -5.23
CA ARG A 683 -14.76 -6.93 -5.38
C ARG A 683 -13.88 -5.84 -4.76
N HIS A 684 -13.00 -6.14 -3.81
CA HIS A 684 -12.19 -5.11 -3.13
C HIS A 684 -10.89 -4.85 -3.87
N ARG A 685 -10.23 -5.91 -4.32
CA ARG A 685 -8.98 -5.79 -5.08
C ARG A 685 -9.23 -5.51 -6.55
N GLU A 686 -10.15 -6.24 -7.19
CA GLU A 686 -10.36 -6.18 -8.64
C GLU A 686 -11.68 -5.52 -9.06
N GLY A 687 -12.62 -5.34 -8.13
CA GLY A 687 -13.92 -4.74 -8.42
C GLY A 687 -13.95 -3.22 -8.29
N LEU A 688 -13.91 -2.71 -7.06
CA LEU A 688 -14.37 -1.38 -6.67
C LEU A 688 -13.22 -0.39 -6.41
N PHE A 689 -13.56 0.90 -6.56
CA PHE A 689 -12.75 2.02 -6.09
C PHE A 689 -13.24 2.46 -4.70
N LEU A 690 -12.78 1.79 -3.64
CA LEU A 690 -13.34 1.93 -2.29
C LEU A 690 -13.28 3.35 -1.70
N SER A 691 -12.23 4.12 -2.03
CA SER A 691 -12.08 5.51 -1.56
C SER A 691 -12.90 6.52 -2.36
N LEU A 692 -13.40 6.13 -3.55
CA LEU A 692 -14.29 6.96 -4.36
C LEU A 692 -15.75 6.83 -3.91
N SER A 693 -16.58 7.77 -4.36
CA SER A 693 -18.01 7.76 -4.05
C SER A 693 -18.79 6.70 -4.82
N VAL A 694 -20.02 6.44 -4.39
CA VAL A 694 -20.98 5.60 -5.14
C VAL A 694 -21.18 6.13 -6.55
N GLU A 695 -21.37 7.44 -6.69
CA GLU A 695 -21.51 8.14 -7.97
C GLU A 695 -20.31 7.89 -8.88
N GLU A 696 -19.09 8.02 -8.37
CA GLU A 696 -17.87 7.87 -9.16
C GLU A 696 -17.63 6.43 -9.60
N ASN A 697 -17.94 5.45 -8.73
CA ASN A 697 -17.86 4.04 -9.09
C ASN A 697 -18.85 3.68 -10.20
N LEU A 698 -20.10 4.12 -10.10
CA LEU A 698 -21.11 3.90 -11.15
C LEU A 698 -20.74 4.65 -12.44
N ALA A 699 -20.31 5.90 -12.32
CA ALA A 699 -19.87 6.76 -13.43
C ALA A 699 -18.73 6.13 -14.25
N ALA A 700 -17.81 5.41 -13.60
CA ALA A 700 -16.70 4.74 -14.28
C ALA A 700 -17.16 3.72 -15.34
N GLY A 701 -18.37 3.16 -15.19
CA GLY A 701 -18.98 2.26 -16.16
C GLY A 701 -19.43 2.95 -17.45
N TYR A 702 -19.82 4.22 -17.35
CA TYR A 702 -20.32 5.04 -18.47
C TYR A 702 -19.20 5.56 -19.38
N VAL A 703 -17.98 5.69 -18.86
CA VAL A 703 -16.81 6.08 -19.66
C VAL A 703 -16.30 4.83 -20.38
N GLY A 704 -17.04 4.40 -21.42
CA GLY A 704 -16.65 3.26 -22.25
C GLY A 704 -15.24 3.41 -22.85
N PRO A 705 -14.59 2.32 -23.30
CA PRO A 705 -13.22 2.34 -23.84
C PRO A 705 -13.02 3.34 -24.98
N ASP A 706 -14.06 3.61 -25.77
CA ASP A 706 -14.01 4.53 -26.92
C ASP A 706 -14.47 5.96 -26.66
N GLY A 707 -14.80 6.33 -25.41
CA GLY A 707 -14.93 7.71 -24.94
C GLY A 707 -15.01 8.82 -26.01
N GLU A 708 -16.02 8.80 -26.89
CA GLU A 708 -16.08 9.69 -28.05
C GLU A 708 -16.21 11.17 -27.64
N LYS A 709 -16.48 11.41 -26.36
CA LYS A 709 -16.49 12.74 -25.78
C LYS A 709 -15.29 12.90 -24.86
N VAL A 710 -14.34 13.72 -25.31
CA VAL A 710 -13.23 14.23 -24.50
C VAL A 710 -13.76 14.91 -23.23
N VAL A 711 -14.96 15.53 -23.29
CA VAL A 711 -15.60 16.23 -22.18
C VAL A 711 -16.85 15.50 -21.69
N ILE A 712 -16.95 15.27 -20.38
CA ILE A 712 -18.04 14.56 -19.73
C ILE A 712 -19.23 15.51 -19.49
N ASN A 713 -20.43 15.08 -19.88
CA ASN A 713 -21.67 15.74 -19.51
C ASN A 713 -22.11 15.29 -18.11
N ARG A 714 -21.85 16.12 -17.10
CA ARG A 714 -22.18 15.83 -15.69
C ARG A 714 -23.67 15.65 -15.43
N THR A 715 -24.53 16.35 -16.16
CA THR A 715 -25.98 16.22 -15.97
C THR A 715 -26.46 14.84 -16.44
N ALA A 716 -25.97 14.39 -17.60
CA ALA A 716 -26.26 13.07 -18.12
C ALA A 716 -25.69 11.97 -17.21
N GLU A 717 -24.45 12.13 -16.73
CA GLU A 717 -23.81 11.22 -15.76
C GLU A 717 -24.62 11.11 -14.47
N ALA A 718 -24.98 12.23 -13.84
CA ALA A 718 -25.76 12.26 -12.61
C ALA A 718 -27.13 11.61 -12.77
N THR A 719 -27.78 11.83 -13.92
CA THR A 719 -29.08 11.21 -14.23
C THR A 719 -28.96 9.69 -14.31
N ALA A 720 -27.91 9.21 -14.96
CA ALA A 720 -27.70 7.78 -15.16
C ALA A 720 -27.27 7.07 -13.86
N VAL A 721 -26.45 7.73 -13.04
CA VAL A 721 -26.12 7.29 -11.68
C VAL A 721 -27.38 7.19 -10.81
N ALA A 722 -28.24 8.21 -10.84
CA ALA A 722 -29.48 8.20 -10.08
C ALA A 722 -30.46 7.10 -10.51
N ALA A 723 -30.49 6.77 -11.81
CA ALA A 723 -31.21 5.61 -12.31
C ALA A 723 -30.61 4.30 -11.77
N SER A 724 -29.29 4.12 -11.87
CA SER A 724 -28.60 2.92 -11.37
C SER A 724 -28.83 2.67 -9.87
N ILE A 725 -28.77 3.73 -9.04
CA ILE A 725 -29.03 3.63 -7.59
C ILE A 725 -30.45 3.12 -7.32
N ARG A 726 -31.43 3.59 -8.10
CA ARG A 726 -32.84 3.22 -7.96
C ARG A 726 -33.09 1.80 -8.45
N ASP A 727 -32.63 1.47 -9.65
CA ASP A 727 -32.89 0.20 -10.33
C ASP A 727 -32.26 -0.98 -9.58
N LEU A 728 -31.10 -0.78 -8.96
CA LEU A 728 -30.42 -1.79 -8.14
C LEU A 728 -30.75 -1.70 -6.66
N LYS A 729 -31.64 -0.78 -6.24
CA LYS A 729 -32.00 -0.57 -4.82
C LYS A 729 -30.77 -0.44 -3.92
N ILE A 730 -29.83 0.41 -4.32
CA ILE A 730 -28.58 0.63 -3.57
C ILE A 730 -28.91 1.51 -2.34
N LYS A 731 -28.74 0.94 -1.15
CA LYS A 731 -28.93 1.67 0.12
C LYS A 731 -27.69 2.51 0.40
N THR A 732 -27.78 3.82 0.20
CA THR A 732 -26.73 4.80 0.49
C THR A 732 -27.32 6.08 1.10
N SER A 733 -26.55 6.79 1.95
CA SER A 733 -26.97 8.08 2.51
C SER A 733 -26.95 9.21 1.47
N SER A 734 -26.06 9.11 0.48
CA SER A 734 -25.99 10.01 -0.67
C SER A 734 -25.14 9.37 -1.79
N PRO A 735 -25.26 9.83 -3.05
CA PRO A 735 -24.37 9.40 -4.12
C PRO A 735 -22.89 9.75 -3.86
N GLN A 736 -22.62 10.76 -3.03
CA GLN A 736 -21.28 11.22 -2.65
C GLN A 736 -20.68 10.42 -1.47
N ALA A 737 -21.45 9.53 -0.84
CA ALA A 737 -20.93 8.65 0.20
C ALA A 737 -19.85 7.72 -0.37
N SER A 738 -18.78 7.50 0.40
CA SER A 738 -17.71 6.57 0.02
C SER A 738 -18.23 5.14 -0.03
N VAL A 739 -17.88 4.38 -1.07
CA VAL A 739 -18.30 2.97 -1.22
C VAL A 739 -17.79 2.11 -0.06
N SER A 740 -16.63 2.43 0.52
CA SER A 740 -16.09 1.73 1.70
C SER A 740 -17.01 1.76 2.93
N SER A 741 -17.94 2.72 3.00
CA SER A 741 -18.90 2.84 4.11
C SER A 741 -20.16 1.99 3.95
N LEU A 742 -20.37 1.37 2.78
CA LEU A 742 -21.54 0.55 2.48
C LEU A 742 -21.37 -0.89 2.98
N SER A 743 -22.49 -1.60 3.19
CA SER A 743 -22.48 -3.04 3.44
C SER A 743 -22.01 -3.83 2.21
N GLY A 744 -21.49 -5.04 2.41
CA GLY A 744 -20.97 -5.89 1.33
C GLY A 744 -21.96 -6.11 0.18
N GLY A 745 -23.25 -6.30 0.49
CA GLY A 745 -24.30 -6.42 -0.53
C GLY A 745 -24.51 -5.15 -1.36
N ASN A 746 -24.50 -3.97 -0.73
CA ASN A 746 -24.61 -2.71 -1.47
C ASN A 746 -23.34 -2.40 -2.27
N GLN A 747 -22.16 -2.78 -1.76
CA GLN A 747 -20.91 -2.70 -2.53
C GLN A 747 -20.99 -3.55 -3.81
N GLN A 748 -21.50 -4.78 -3.70
CA GLN A 748 -21.70 -5.66 -4.86
C GLN A 748 -22.70 -5.07 -5.86
N LYS A 749 -23.82 -4.50 -5.39
CA LYS A 749 -24.79 -3.80 -6.25
C LYS A 749 -24.17 -2.61 -6.98
N VAL A 750 -23.30 -1.83 -6.33
CA VAL A 750 -22.55 -0.74 -6.98
C VAL A 750 -21.64 -1.28 -8.09
N LEU A 751 -20.92 -2.37 -7.83
CA LEU A 751 -20.05 -3.03 -8.83
C LEU A 751 -20.86 -3.51 -10.03
N MET A 752 -21.97 -4.22 -9.79
CA MET A 752 -22.86 -4.66 -10.87
C MET A 752 -23.45 -3.47 -11.64
N GLY A 753 -23.89 -2.42 -10.94
CA GLY A 753 -24.42 -1.22 -11.58
C GLY A 753 -23.43 -0.54 -12.51
N ARG A 754 -22.14 -0.54 -12.15
CA ARG A 754 -21.08 -0.04 -13.03
C ARG A 754 -20.96 -0.87 -14.31
N GLU A 755 -20.97 -2.19 -14.20
CA GLU A 755 -20.83 -3.08 -15.35
C GLU A 755 -22.09 -3.07 -16.23
N ILE A 756 -23.28 -2.98 -15.62
CA ILE A 756 -24.57 -2.87 -16.32
C ILE A 756 -24.71 -1.52 -17.03
N ALA A 757 -24.22 -0.43 -16.42
CA ALA A 757 -24.23 0.90 -17.01
C ALA A 757 -23.48 0.96 -18.36
N ALA A 758 -22.53 0.05 -18.59
CA ALA A 758 -21.82 -0.09 -19.86
C ALA A 758 -22.65 -0.75 -20.98
N ARG A 759 -23.89 -1.15 -20.70
CA ARG A 759 -24.83 -1.83 -21.63
C ARG A 759 -24.19 -3.05 -22.31
N PRO A 760 -23.80 -4.08 -21.53
CA PRO A 760 -23.12 -5.23 -22.06
C PRO A 760 -23.99 -6.06 -23.00
N ARG A 761 -23.35 -6.72 -23.97
CA ARG A 761 -23.93 -7.82 -24.77
C ARG A 761 -23.72 -9.17 -24.08
N VAL A 762 -22.61 -9.30 -23.35
CA VAL A 762 -22.29 -10.45 -22.50
C VAL A 762 -21.92 -9.93 -21.12
N LEU A 763 -22.55 -10.47 -20.08
CA LEU A 763 -22.20 -10.21 -18.69
C LEU A 763 -21.61 -11.48 -18.07
N LEU A 764 -20.31 -11.44 -17.81
CA LEU A 764 -19.61 -12.48 -17.08
C LEU A 764 -19.62 -12.13 -15.59
N THR A 765 -20.11 -13.02 -14.73
CA THR A 765 -20.10 -12.81 -13.27
C THR A 765 -19.46 -13.98 -12.56
N ASP A 766 -18.34 -13.72 -11.89
CA ASP A 766 -17.61 -14.68 -11.09
C ASP A 766 -17.98 -14.47 -9.62
N GLU A 767 -18.57 -15.48 -9.00
CA GLU A 767 -19.00 -15.46 -7.60
C GLU A 767 -19.91 -14.25 -7.26
N PRO A 768 -20.99 -13.99 -8.02
CA PRO A 768 -21.74 -12.73 -7.98
C PRO A 768 -22.34 -12.39 -6.62
N THR A 769 -22.59 -13.39 -5.77
CA THR A 769 -23.18 -13.20 -4.43
C THR A 769 -22.26 -13.56 -3.27
N LYS A 770 -20.96 -13.74 -3.51
CA LYS A 770 -19.99 -14.06 -2.46
C LYS A 770 -19.92 -12.96 -1.40
N GLY A 771 -20.18 -13.32 -0.15
CA GLY A 771 -20.19 -12.38 0.98
C GLY A 771 -21.29 -11.30 0.92
N VAL A 772 -22.42 -11.60 0.27
CA VAL A 772 -23.61 -10.73 0.17
C VAL A 772 -24.74 -11.28 1.05
N ASP A 773 -25.51 -10.39 1.69
CA ASP A 773 -26.70 -10.75 2.48
C ASP A 773 -27.84 -11.29 1.60
N ILE A 774 -28.71 -12.15 2.15
CA ILE A 774 -29.76 -12.84 1.39
C ILE A 774 -30.73 -11.89 0.67
N GLY A 775 -31.03 -10.73 1.27
CA GLY A 775 -31.89 -9.71 0.66
C GLY A 775 -31.26 -9.11 -0.60
N SER A 776 -29.98 -8.75 -0.51
CA SER A 776 -29.20 -8.30 -1.66
C SER A 776 -28.96 -9.42 -2.68
N LYS A 777 -28.84 -10.70 -2.28
CA LYS A 777 -28.77 -11.84 -3.21
C LYS A 777 -30.00 -11.89 -4.11
N SER A 778 -31.20 -11.80 -3.52
CA SER A 778 -32.45 -11.82 -4.28
C SER A 778 -32.57 -10.65 -5.26
N ASP A 779 -32.18 -9.44 -4.84
CA ASP A 779 -32.10 -8.27 -5.74
C ASP A 779 -31.14 -8.52 -6.93
N ILE A 780 -29.99 -9.14 -6.67
CA ILE A 780 -28.99 -9.47 -7.70
C ILE A 780 -29.52 -10.53 -8.67
N TYR A 781 -30.14 -11.61 -8.17
CA TYR A 781 -30.70 -12.66 -9.01
C TYR A 781 -31.82 -12.15 -9.91
N GLN A 782 -32.73 -11.35 -9.36
CA GLN A 782 -33.77 -10.67 -10.15
C GLN A 782 -33.13 -9.83 -11.26
N LYS A 783 -32.07 -9.07 -10.93
CA LYS A 783 -31.43 -8.22 -11.93
C LYS A 783 -30.72 -8.99 -13.04
N LEU A 784 -30.03 -10.07 -12.69
CA LEU A 784 -29.38 -10.94 -13.68
C LEU A 784 -30.40 -11.54 -14.65
N ARG A 785 -31.56 -11.98 -14.12
CA ARG A 785 -32.66 -12.49 -14.94
C ARG A 785 -33.25 -11.42 -15.83
N GLU A 786 -33.56 -10.23 -15.29
CA GLU A 786 -34.06 -9.09 -16.09
C GLU A 786 -33.13 -8.73 -17.26
N LEU A 787 -31.81 -8.76 -17.05
CA LEU A 787 -30.83 -8.49 -18.12
C LEU A 787 -30.80 -9.60 -19.16
N SER A 788 -30.85 -10.85 -18.70
CA SER A 788 -30.96 -12.02 -19.57
C SER A 788 -32.18 -11.89 -20.48
N ASP A 789 -33.35 -11.61 -19.90
CA ASP A 789 -34.62 -11.44 -20.60
C ASP A 789 -34.60 -10.27 -21.60
N GLN A 790 -33.75 -9.26 -21.37
CA GLN A 790 -33.49 -8.15 -22.32
C GLN A 790 -32.55 -8.55 -23.48
N GLY A 791 -32.09 -9.78 -23.52
CA GLY A 791 -31.25 -10.35 -24.58
C GLY A 791 -29.74 -10.29 -24.32
N VAL A 792 -29.31 -9.96 -23.10
CA VAL A 792 -27.90 -10.04 -22.68
C VAL A 792 -27.55 -11.51 -22.40
N VAL A 793 -26.41 -12.00 -22.90
CA VAL A 793 -25.91 -13.32 -22.49
C VAL A 793 -25.31 -13.21 -21.10
N VAL A 794 -25.78 -13.99 -20.13
CA VAL A 794 -25.21 -13.97 -18.78
C VAL A 794 -24.51 -15.30 -18.52
N ILE A 795 -23.25 -15.22 -18.08
CA ILE A 795 -22.48 -16.40 -17.64
C ILE A 795 -22.13 -16.22 -16.18
N VAL A 796 -22.55 -17.17 -15.35
CA VAL A 796 -22.34 -17.17 -13.91
C VAL A 796 -21.40 -18.30 -13.54
N ALA A 797 -20.23 -17.98 -12.98
CA ALA A 797 -19.40 -18.96 -12.29
C ALA A 797 -19.71 -18.88 -10.80
N SER A 798 -20.02 -20.02 -10.18
CA SER A 798 -20.31 -20.10 -8.75
C SER A 798 -19.90 -21.46 -8.18
N SER A 799 -19.36 -21.43 -6.97
CA SER A 799 -19.12 -22.61 -6.14
C SER A 799 -20.37 -23.08 -5.40
N ASP A 800 -21.44 -22.28 -5.37
CA ASP A 800 -22.72 -22.60 -4.73
C ASP A 800 -23.65 -23.29 -5.73
N GLY A 801 -23.78 -24.61 -5.64
CA GLY A 801 -24.63 -25.39 -6.54
C GLY A 801 -26.11 -25.03 -6.42
N VAL A 802 -26.58 -24.53 -5.27
CA VAL A 802 -27.95 -24.04 -5.08
C VAL A 802 -28.17 -22.72 -5.83
N GLU A 803 -27.15 -21.87 -5.91
CA GLU A 803 -27.19 -20.66 -6.73
C GLU A 803 -27.31 -20.98 -8.22
N LEU A 804 -26.50 -21.95 -8.71
CA LEU A 804 -26.58 -22.40 -10.09
C LEU A 804 -27.90 -23.11 -10.40
N GLU A 805 -28.37 -23.97 -9.48
CA GLU A 805 -29.68 -24.61 -9.56
C GLU A 805 -30.82 -23.60 -9.60
N GLY A 806 -30.78 -22.56 -8.78
CA GLY A 806 -31.87 -21.58 -8.72
C GLY A 806 -31.89 -20.61 -9.90
N LEU A 807 -30.70 -20.20 -10.40
CA LEU A 807 -30.56 -19.08 -11.34
C LEU A 807 -30.36 -19.50 -12.80
N CYS A 808 -29.59 -20.57 -13.06
CA CYS A 808 -29.12 -20.90 -14.40
C CYS A 808 -30.12 -21.77 -15.17
N ASP A 809 -30.21 -21.51 -16.48
CA ASP A 809 -31.03 -22.30 -17.41
C ASP A 809 -30.30 -23.59 -17.81
N ARG A 810 -28.96 -23.53 -17.83
CA ARG A 810 -28.06 -24.63 -18.15
C ARG A 810 -26.74 -24.49 -17.38
N VAL A 811 -26.08 -25.59 -17.03
CA VAL A 811 -24.81 -25.58 -16.29
C VAL A 811 -23.76 -26.43 -16.99
N LEU A 812 -22.61 -25.83 -17.28
CA LEU A 812 -21.40 -26.48 -17.78
C LEU A 812 -20.53 -26.90 -16.60
N VAL A 813 -20.36 -28.19 -16.39
CA VAL A 813 -19.52 -28.72 -15.31
C VAL A 813 -18.10 -28.93 -15.83
N MET A 814 -17.15 -28.19 -15.27
CA MET A 814 -15.74 -28.29 -15.63
C MET A 814 -15.00 -29.28 -14.74
N ALA A 815 -14.18 -30.13 -15.37
CA ALA A 815 -13.21 -30.97 -14.68
C ALA A 815 -11.90 -31.01 -15.47
N ARG A 816 -10.78 -30.89 -14.76
CA ARG A 816 -9.42 -30.93 -15.31
C ARG A 816 -9.19 -29.93 -16.45
N GLY A 817 -9.85 -28.76 -16.39
CA GLY A 817 -9.72 -27.71 -17.39
C GLY A 817 -10.53 -27.92 -18.67
N ALA A 818 -11.42 -28.90 -18.74
CA ALA A 818 -12.34 -29.11 -19.87
C ALA A 818 -13.80 -29.18 -19.39
N ILE A 819 -14.76 -28.99 -20.29
CA ILE A 819 -16.18 -29.24 -19.99
C ILE A 819 -16.38 -30.76 -19.95
N ALA A 820 -16.71 -31.28 -18.76
CA ALA A 820 -16.92 -32.71 -18.54
C ALA A 820 -18.35 -33.13 -18.92
N CYS A 821 -19.34 -32.31 -18.53
CA CYS A 821 -20.72 -32.51 -18.92
C CYS A 821 -21.50 -31.19 -18.91
N GLU A 822 -22.68 -31.24 -19.52
CA GLU A 822 -23.63 -30.13 -19.61
C GLU A 822 -24.98 -30.59 -19.03
N LEU A 823 -25.50 -29.86 -18.06
CA LEU A 823 -26.78 -30.12 -17.39
C LEU A 823 -27.83 -29.13 -17.87
N THR A 824 -29.00 -29.62 -18.28
CA THR A 824 -30.12 -28.83 -18.83
C THR A 824 -31.45 -29.14 -18.14
N GLY A 825 -32.36 -28.16 -18.10
CA GLY A 825 -33.73 -28.38 -17.63
C GLY A 825 -33.79 -28.93 -16.21
N SER A 826 -34.52 -30.03 -16.02
CA SER A 826 -34.69 -30.68 -14.70
C SER A 826 -33.42 -31.37 -14.17
N SER A 827 -32.38 -31.53 -14.99
CA SER A 827 -31.08 -32.09 -14.53
C SER A 827 -30.18 -31.06 -13.86
N VAL A 828 -30.51 -29.77 -13.95
CA VAL A 828 -29.78 -28.70 -13.25
C VAL A 828 -30.19 -28.69 -11.78
N THR A 829 -29.56 -29.57 -11.00
CA THR A 829 -29.74 -29.68 -9.54
C THR A 829 -28.39 -29.70 -8.84
N ASP A 830 -28.32 -29.20 -7.61
CA ASP A 830 -27.10 -29.22 -6.78
C ASP A 830 -26.54 -30.64 -6.63
N ALA A 831 -27.44 -31.63 -6.49
CA ALA A 831 -27.07 -33.04 -6.39
C ALA A 831 -26.37 -33.56 -7.67
N GLU A 832 -26.91 -33.27 -8.85
CA GLU A 832 -26.33 -33.71 -10.13
C GLU A 832 -25.04 -32.94 -10.47
N ILE A 833 -24.97 -31.64 -10.14
CA ILE A 833 -23.74 -30.85 -10.26
C ILE A 833 -22.63 -31.47 -9.40
N THR A 834 -22.97 -31.84 -8.16
CA THR A 834 -22.04 -32.50 -7.23
C THR A 834 -21.65 -33.90 -7.72
N ALA A 835 -22.61 -34.69 -8.20
CA ALA A 835 -22.36 -36.03 -8.73
C ALA A 835 -21.47 -36.00 -9.97
N ALA A 836 -21.67 -35.05 -10.89
CA ALA A 836 -20.83 -34.83 -12.05
C ALA A 836 -19.38 -34.47 -11.66
N ASN A 837 -19.21 -33.66 -10.61
CA ASN A 837 -17.89 -33.34 -10.07
C ASN A 837 -17.15 -34.56 -9.50
N LEU A 838 -17.88 -35.46 -8.83
CA LEU A 838 -17.33 -36.69 -8.21
C LEU A 838 -17.00 -37.75 -9.27
N THR A 839 -17.90 -37.99 -10.22
CA THR A 839 -17.75 -39.02 -11.26
C THR A 839 -16.68 -38.66 -12.29
N ALA A 840 -16.51 -37.37 -12.62
CA ALA A 840 -15.39 -36.89 -13.42
C ALA A 840 -14.02 -37.08 -12.73
N GLY A 841 -14.01 -37.39 -11.42
CA GLY A 841 -12.82 -37.70 -10.60
C GLY A 841 -12.27 -39.13 -10.74
N GLY A 842 -12.96 -40.04 -11.46
CA GLY A 842 -12.61 -41.46 -11.58
C GLY A 842 -11.45 -41.80 -12.53
N LYS A 843 -10.23 -41.34 -12.20
CA LYS A 843 -8.91 -41.92 -12.53
C LYS A 843 -7.89 -40.83 -12.18
N SER A 844 -7.27 -40.97 -11.01
CA SER A 844 -6.21 -40.07 -10.56
C SER A 844 -5.06 -40.12 -11.57
N VAL A 845 -4.91 -39.08 -12.38
CA VAL A 845 -3.59 -38.72 -12.87
C VAL A 845 -2.84 -38.32 -11.60
N ARG A 846 -1.85 -39.11 -11.20
CA ARG A 846 -0.87 -38.70 -10.19
C ARG A 846 -0.43 -37.29 -10.56
N ARG A 847 -0.80 -36.30 -9.72
CA ARG A 847 -0.04 -35.06 -9.66
C ARG A 847 1.36 -35.47 -9.26
N GLU A 848 2.24 -35.64 -10.24
CA GLU A 848 3.57 -35.11 -10.04
C GLU A 848 3.34 -33.62 -9.87
N ASP A 849 3.41 -33.14 -8.62
CA ASP A 849 3.81 -31.77 -8.39
C ASP A 849 5.12 -31.62 -9.14
N VAL A 850 5.04 -31.12 -10.38
CA VAL A 850 6.21 -30.64 -11.10
C VAL A 850 6.63 -29.43 -10.29
N LYS A 851 7.37 -29.66 -9.20
CA LYS A 851 8.45 -28.77 -8.82
C LYS A 851 9.25 -28.67 -10.10
N ALA A 852 9.02 -27.63 -10.89
CA ALA A 852 9.93 -27.26 -11.95
C ALA A 852 11.30 -27.35 -11.30
N LYS A 853 12.17 -28.24 -11.80
CA LYS A 853 13.56 -28.29 -11.36
C LYS A 853 14.09 -26.88 -11.62
N ARG A 854 14.08 -26.03 -10.59
CA ARG A 854 14.57 -24.67 -10.67
C ARG A 854 15.98 -24.81 -11.23
N GLY A 855 16.22 -24.22 -12.40
CA GLY A 855 17.54 -24.28 -13.00
C GLY A 855 18.57 -23.77 -11.97
N SER A 856 19.80 -24.28 -12.03
CA SER A 856 20.92 -23.78 -11.21
C SER A 856 20.97 -22.24 -11.18
N LEU A 857 20.63 -21.60 -12.31
CA LEU A 857 20.54 -20.15 -12.44
C LEU A 857 19.41 -19.51 -11.60
N GLN A 858 18.21 -20.11 -11.55
CA GLN A 858 17.09 -19.58 -10.76
C GLN A 858 17.33 -19.76 -9.25
N THR A 859 17.93 -20.87 -8.84
CA THR A 859 18.33 -21.07 -7.44
C THR A 859 19.42 -20.09 -7.00
N LEU A 860 20.28 -19.66 -7.93
CA LEU A 860 21.31 -18.65 -7.70
C LEU A 860 20.72 -17.23 -7.70
N LEU A 861 19.72 -16.94 -8.57
CA LEU A 861 18.96 -15.68 -8.60
C LEU A 861 18.11 -15.45 -7.35
N ASP A 862 17.58 -16.52 -6.75
CA ASP A 862 16.82 -16.46 -5.49
C ASP A 862 17.71 -16.44 -4.23
N SER A 863 19.03 -16.57 -4.40
CA SER A 863 19.98 -16.60 -3.29
C SER A 863 20.07 -15.22 -2.62
N LYS A 864 19.94 -15.21 -1.29
CA LYS A 864 20.12 -14.01 -0.46
C LYS A 864 21.51 -13.38 -0.63
N TRP A 865 22.48 -14.12 -1.18
CA TRP A 865 23.86 -13.69 -1.39
C TRP A 865 24.11 -13.05 -2.75
N LEU A 866 23.22 -13.21 -3.73
CA LEU A 866 23.47 -12.68 -5.08
C LEU A 866 23.75 -11.16 -5.07
N PRO A 867 23.00 -10.32 -4.34
CA PRO A 867 23.30 -8.89 -4.28
C PRO A 867 24.65 -8.60 -3.65
N VAL A 868 24.98 -9.32 -2.58
CA VAL A 868 26.26 -9.17 -1.88
C VAL A 868 27.40 -9.47 -2.85
N ILE A 869 27.30 -10.55 -3.62
CA ILE A 869 28.30 -10.93 -4.62
C ILE A 869 28.39 -9.88 -5.72
N ALA A 870 27.26 -9.44 -6.30
CA ALA A 870 27.24 -8.45 -7.36
C ALA A 870 27.85 -7.10 -6.92
N LEU A 871 27.45 -6.60 -5.75
CA LEU A 871 27.98 -5.36 -5.16
C LEU A 871 29.47 -5.49 -4.80
N SER A 872 29.89 -6.66 -4.32
CA SER A 872 31.31 -6.94 -4.04
C SER A 872 32.14 -6.90 -5.30
N ILE A 873 31.70 -7.57 -6.37
CA ILE A 873 32.38 -7.57 -7.67
C ILE A 873 32.49 -6.15 -8.22
N ALA A 874 31.40 -5.38 -8.18
CA ALA A 874 31.40 -4.00 -8.63
C ALA A 874 32.36 -3.12 -7.81
N SER A 875 32.35 -3.27 -6.47
CA SER A 875 33.26 -2.53 -5.58
C SER A 875 34.72 -2.88 -5.84
N ILE A 876 35.04 -4.17 -6.00
CA ILE A 876 36.39 -4.66 -6.31
C ILE A 876 36.85 -4.12 -7.67
N ALA A 877 35.99 -4.11 -8.68
CA ALA A 877 36.33 -3.58 -9.99
C ALA A 877 36.66 -2.07 -9.95
N ILE A 878 35.91 -1.29 -9.18
CA ILE A 878 36.18 0.14 -8.95
C ILE A 878 37.50 0.34 -8.20
N ILE A 879 37.71 -0.40 -7.11
CA ILE A 879 38.94 -0.33 -6.30
C ILE A 879 40.16 -0.68 -7.15
N TYR A 880 40.10 -1.78 -7.91
CA TYR A 880 41.17 -2.20 -8.79
C TYR A 880 41.49 -1.13 -9.85
N SER A 881 40.45 -0.61 -10.52
CA SER A 881 40.62 0.43 -11.54
C SER A 881 41.29 1.68 -10.96
N ALA A 882 40.79 2.18 -9.82
CA ALA A 882 41.35 3.36 -9.16
C ALA A 882 42.80 3.14 -8.69
N ALA A 883 43.11 1.97 -8.14
CA ALA A 883 44.46 1.60 -7.70
C ALA A 883 45.46 1.52 -8.86
N THR A 884 45.03 1.05 -10.03
CA THR A 884 45.89 1.00 -11.23
C THR A 884 46.15 2.37 -11.84
N ILE A 885 45.21 3.30 -11.70
CA ILE A 885 45.34 4.67 -12.23
C ILE A 885 46.16 5.55 -11.28
N ASN A 886 45.95 5.39 -9.97
CA ASN A 886 46.62 6.21 -8.97
C ASN A 886 47.06 5.34 -7.77
N SER A 887 48.37 5.14 -7.64
CA SER A 887 48.95 4.34 -6.56
C SER A 887 48.68 4.90 -5.16
N ARG A 888 48.34 6.20 -5.04
CA ARG A 888 47.95 6.83 -3.77
C ARG A 888 46.53 6.46 -3.33
N PHE A 889 45.72 5.85 -4.21
CA PHE A 889 44.37 5.43 -3.86
C PHE A 889 44.35 4.42 -2.71
N LEU A 890 45.31 3.48 -2.69
CA LEU A 890 45.47 2.51 -1.60
C LEU A 890 46.46 2.97 -0.52
N SER A 891 46.78 4.27 -0.45
CA SER A 891 47.60 4.81 0.64
C SER A 891 46.87 4.69 1.98
N GLU A 892 47.63 4.55 3.07
CA GLU A 892 47.08 4.46 4.43
C GLU A 892 46.18 5.67 4.76
N TYR A 893 46.58 6.87 4.32
CA TYR A 893 45.79 8.09 4.52
C TYR A 893 44.43 8.03 3.81
N ASN A 894 44.40 7.63 2.53
CA ASN A 894 43.12 7.53 1.82
C ASN A 894 42.26 6.41 2.39
N LEU A 895 42.85 5.24 2.67
CA LEU A 895 42.15 4.13 3.28
C LEU A 895 41.52 4.52 4.62
N GLY A 896 42.24 5.27 5.46
CA GLY A 896 41.70 5.83 6.70
C GLY A 896 40.48 6.72 6.46
N ASN A 897 40.59 7.72 5.57
CA ASN A 897 39.49 8.64 5.28
C ASN A 897 38.25 7.94 4.69
N VAL A 898 38.47 7.02 3.73
CA VAL A 898 37.39 6.26 3.10
C VAL A 898 36.67 5.38 4.10
N GLN A 899 37.41 4.73 4.98
CA GLN A 899 36.87 3.84 6.00
C GLN A 899 35.96 4.58 6.99
N VAL A 900 36.34 5.78 7.41
CA VAL A 900 35.54 6.55 8.37
C VAL A 900 34.26 7.06 7.71
N GLN A 901 34.35 7.61 6.49
CA GLN A 901 33.16 8.04 5.74
C GLN A 901 32.23 6.86 5.41
N LEU A 902 32.82 5.71 5.06
CA LEU A 902 32.08 4.46 4.86
C LEU A 902 31.34 4.05 6.14
N ALA A 903 32.01 4.07 7.29
CA ALA A 903 31.37 3.71 8.55
C ALA A 903 30.22 4.64 8.92
N THR A 904 30.36 5.96 8.71
CA THR A 904 29.28 6.93 8.86
C THR A 904 28.07 6.54 8.01
N LEU A 905 28.28 6.26 6.72
CA LEU A 905 27.21 5.86 5.81
C LEU A 905 26.56 4.53 6.25
N ILE A 906 27.35 3.56 6.70
CA ILE A 906 26.87 2.24 7.16
C ILE A 906 25.91 2.40 8.34
N PHE A 907 26.30 3.15 9.37
CA PHE A 907 25.45 3.29 10.57
C PHE A 907 24.13 4.02 10.27
N ILE A 908 24.16 5.06 9.43
CA ILE A 908 22.92 5.73 8.97
C ILE A 908 22.07 4.75 8.14
N ALA A 909 22.69 4.02 7.21
CA ALA A 909 22.00 3.04 6.37
C ALA A 909 21.40 1.88 7.21
N PHE A 910 22.02 1.48 8.31
CA PHE A 910 21.48 0.48 9.23
C PHE A 910 20.24 0.97 9.96
N GLY A 911 20.23 2.23 10.42
CA GLY A 911 19.04 2.86 10.98
C GLY A 911 17.91 2.94 9.95
N GLN A 912 18.23 3.40 8.74
CA GLN A 912 17.30 3.49 7.62
C GLN A 912 16.74 2.11 7.24
N LEU A 913 17.55 1.05 7.30
CA LEU A 913 17.10 -0.32 7.04
C LEU A 913 16.04 -0.77 8.05
N TYR A 914 16.20 -0.51 9.36
CA TYR A 914 15.17 -0.86 10.35
C TYR A 914 13.81 -0.25 10.04
N LEU A 915 13.79 1.01 9.59
CA LEU A 915 12.56 1.69 9.18
C LEU A 915 12.02 1.13 7.86
N MET A 916 12.89 0.91 6.88
CA MET A 916 12.49 0.34 5.58
C MET A 916 11.96 -1.08 5.71
N MET A 917 12.40 -1.86 6.71
CA MET A 917 11.81 -3.16 7.03
C MET A 917 10.34 -3.05 7.43
N LEU A 918 9.91 -1.94 8.02
CA LEU A 918 8.49 -1.65 8.29
C LEU A 918 7.77 -1.02 7.10
N GLY A 919 8.50 -0.63 6.05
CA GLY A 919 7.97 0.14 4.93
C GLY A 919 7.93 1.66 5.20
N GLU A 920 8.74 2.13 6.14
CA GLU A 920 8.88 3.54 6.50
C GLU A 920 10.25 4.08 6.03
N ILE A 921 10.34 5.40 5.80
CA ILE A 921 11.59 6.08 5.41
C ILE A 921 11.76 7.31 6.31
N ASP A 922 13.00 7.60 6.70
CA ASP A 922 13.34 8.81 7.46
C ASP A 922 14.26 9.74 6.65
N PHE A 923 13.71 10.88 6.22
CA PHE A 923 14.48 11.92 5.55
C PHE A 923 15.32 12.77 6.52
N SER A 924 15.00 12.76 7.82
CA SER A 924 15.63 13.62 8.83
C SER A 924 17.01 13.14 9.29
N VAL A 925 17.46 11.94 8.87
CA VAL A 925 18.74 11.34 9.29
C VAL A 925 19.97 12.22 9.01
N GLY A 926 19.99 12.93 7.87
CA GLY A 926 21.08 13.84 7.52
C GLY A 926 21.13 15.08 8.42
N PRO A 927 20.05 15.88 8.52
CA PRO A 927 19.99 16.98 9.48
C PRO A 927 20.22 16.56 10.93
N LEU A 928 19.78 15.37 11.35
CA LEU A 928 20.07 14.85 12.68
C LEU A 928 21.57 14.58 12.88
N ALA A 929 22.26 14.00 11.89
CA ALA A 929 23.72 13.85 11.94
C ALA A 929 24.43 15.21 11.94
N GLY A 930 23.94 16.20 11.18
CA GLY A 930 24.43 17.58 11.22
C GLY A 930 24.27 18.23 12.60
N LEU A 931 23.12 18.02 13.25
CA LEU A 931 22.88 18.47 14.63
C LEU A 931 23.90 17.85 15.59
N VAL A 932 24.24 16.57 15.42
CA VAL A 932 25.30 15.94 16.23
C VAL A 932 26.65 16.62 16.06
N VAL A 933 27.06 16.95 14.83
CA VAL A 933 28.31 17.69 14.57
C VAL A 933 28.30 19.06 15.27
N VAL A 934 27.16 19.75 15.24
CA VAL A 934 26.97 21.03 15.94
C VAL A 934 27.09 20.86 17.46
N LEU A 935 26.40 19.89 18.05
CA LEU A 935 26.43 19.64 19.49
C LEU A 935 27.83 19.20 19.97
N ALA A 936 28.52 18.38 19.19
CA ALA A 936 29.91 18.00 19.47
C ALA A 936 30.83 19.23 19.53
N SER A 937 30.65 20.22 18.66
CA SER A 937 31.45 21.46 18.68
C SER A 937 31.25 22.32 19.93
N TYR A 938 30.14 22.17 20.64
CA TYR A 938 29.86 22.90 21.89
C TYR A 938 30.34 22.12 23.12
N TRP A 939 30.19 20.80 23.11
CA TRP A 939 30.35 19.97 24.30
C TRP A 939 31.58 19.06 24.28
N MET A 940 32.29 19.00 23.16
CA MET A 940 33.57 18.30 23.01
C MET A 940 34.64 19.22 22.41
N PRO A 941 34.91 20.41 22.99
CA PRO A 941 35.94 21.30 22.49
C PRO A 941 37.34 20.69 22.69
N ASP A 942 38.34 21.22 21.97
CA ASP A 942 39.73 20.82 22.13
C ASP A 942 40.22 20.96 23.58
N GLY A 943 40.86 19.92 24.10
CA GLY A 943 41.36 19.85 25.47
C GLY A 943 40.34 19.36 26.51
N ALA A 944 39.15 18.93 26.11
CA ALA A 944 38.19 18.29 26.99
C ALA A 944 38.72 16.94 27.55
N PRO A 945 38.54 16.63 28.85
CA PRO A 945 38.98 15.35 29.40
C PRO A 945 38.33 14.15 28.68
N PRO A 946 39.04 13.04 28.43
CA PRO A 946 38.50 11.89 27.69
C PRO A 946 37.21 11.30 28.29
N MET A 947 37.08 11.30 29.63
CA MET A 947 35.86 10.86 30.31
C MET A 947 34.66 11.76 30.02
N THR A 948 34.88 13.08 29.91
CA THR A 948 33.85 14.05 29.53
C THR A 948 33.41 13.81 28.08
N VAL A 949 34.37 13.62 27.17
CA VAL A 949 34.07 13.30 25.76
C VAL A 949 33.25 12.02 25.65
N ALA A 950 33.62 10.95 26.37
CA ALA A 950 32.86 9.70 26.38
C ALA A 950 31.44 9.87 26.96
N PHE A 951 31.28 10.61 28.06
CA PHE A 951 29.97 10.87 28.67
C PHE A 951 29.06 11.68 27.75
N VAL A 952 29.59 12.74 27.14
CA VAL A 952 28.87 13.58 26.17
C VAL A 952 28.49 12.76 24.93
N ALA A 953 29.37 11.87 24.46
CA ALA A 953 29.08 10.99 23.32
C ALA A 953 27.87 10.10 23.60
N VAL A 954 27.81 9.45 24.76
CA VAL A 954 26.66 8.65 25.19
C VAL A 954 25.40 9.51 25.32
N GLY A 955 25.52 10.71 25.89
CA GLY A 955 24.43 11.68 26.02
C GLY A 955 23.84 12.09 24.66
N ILE A 956 24.69 12.36 23.67
CA ILE A 956 24.26 12.71 22.30
C ILE A 956 23.54 11.53 21.65
N VAL A 957 24.07 10.30 21.75
CA VAL A 957 23.40 9.11 21.19
C VAL A 957 22.02 8.89 21.84
N ALA A 958 21.91 9.07 23.16
CA ALA A 958 20.64 8.99 23.88
C ALA A 958 19.64 10.09 23.44
N LEU A 959 20.13 11.33 23.23
CA LEU A 959 19.31 12.42 22.70
C LEU A 959 18.78 12.10 21.30
N CYS A 960 19.64 11.60 20.39
CA CYS A 960 19.22 11.23 19.05
C CYS A 960 18.20 10.07 19.07
N ALA A 961 18.39 9.07 19.95
CA ALA A 961 17.41 8.02 20.17
C ALA A 961 16.06 8.57 20.66
N GLY A 962 16.09 9.58 21.55
CA GLY A 962 14.90 10.30 22.03
C GLY A 962 14.19 11.10 20.92
N ILE A 963 14.95 11.79 20.06
CA ILE A 963 14.40 12.49 18.88
C ILE A 963 13.74 11.48 17.93
N GLY A 964 14.41 10.36 17.65
CA GLY A 964 13.83 9.27 16.86
C GLY A 964 12.53 8.75 17.50
N LEU A 965 12.55 8.41 18.78
CA LEU A 965 11.37 7.95 19.51
C LEU A 965 10.21 8.95 19.41
N LEU A 966 10.47 10.25 19.58
CA LEU A 966 9.47 11.30 19.44
C LEU A 966 8.82 11.27 18.05
N GLN A 967 9.62 11.19 16.98
CA GLN A 967 9.08 11.07 15.62
C GLN A 967 8.23 9.81 15.45
N GLY A 968 8.70 8.67 15.94
CA GLY A 968 7.96 7.40 15.89
C GLY A 968 6.64 7.46 16.66
N LEU A 969 6.61 8.13 17.82
CA LEU A 969 5.41 8.34 18.60
C LEU A 969 4.42 9.28 17.87
N ILE A 970 4.90 10.34 17.20
CA ILE A 970 4.04 11.21 16.38
C ILE A 970 3.38 10.41 15.26
N VAL A 971 4.14 9.59 14.53
CA VAL A 971 3.63 8.69 13.48
C VAL A 971 2.51 7.79 14.01
N VAL A 972 2.74 7.17 15.17
CA VAL A 972 1.83 6.21 15.78
C VAL A 972 0.58 6.88 16.36
N PHE A 973 0.74 7.90 17.21
CA PHE A 973 -0.36 8.52 17.92
C PHE A 973 -1.26 9.37 17.02
N LEU A 974 -0.69 10.05 16.03
CA LEU A 974 -1.44 10.89 15.10
C LEU A 974 -1.84 10.13 13.82
N ASN A 975 -1.44 8.85 13.68
CA ASN A 975 -1.69 8.01 12.51
C ASN A 975 -1.30 8.70 11.18
N LEU A 976 -0.15 9.39 11.19
CA LEU A 976 0.37 10.12 10.03
C LEU A 976 1.32 9.24 9.19
N PRO A 977 1.42 9.47 7.87
CA PRO A 977 2.49 8.86 7.08
C PRO A 977 3.88 9.28 7.60
N SER A 978 4.83 8.34 7.75
CA SER A 978 6.15 8.68 8.31
C SER A 978 6.90 9.70 7.49
N ILE A 979 6.74 9.69 6.17
CA ILE A 979 7.37 10.64 5.26
C ILE A 979 7.01 12.09 5.60
N VAL A 980 5.79 12.36 6.06
CA VAL A 980 5.37 13.70 6.48
C VAL A 980 6.09 14.11 7.76
N VAL A 981 6.11 13.22 8.75
CA VAL A 981 6.72 13.49 10.07
C VAL A 981 8.23 13.68 9.93
N THR A 982 8.88 12.84 9.14
CA THR A 982 10.32 12.87 8.90
C THR A 982 10.73 14.00 7.98
N LEU A 983 9.86 14.43 7.05
CA LEU A 983 10.08 15.65 6.27
C LEU A 983 9.94 16.93 7.12
N ALA A 984 8.94 16.99 7.99
CA ALA A 984 8.88 18.05 9.01
C ALA A 984 10.11 17.98 9.93
N GLY A 985 10.51 16.78 10.34
CA GLY A 985 11.73 16.54 11.12
C GLY A 985 13.00 17.02 10.41
N PHE A 986 13.11 16.82 9.10
CA PHE A 986 14.20 17.32 8.27
C PHE A 986 14.34 18.84 8.42
N PHE A 987 13.26 19.59 8.17
CA PHE A 987 13.30 21.06 8.25
C PHE A 987 13.47 21.55 9.70
N ALA A 988 12.86 20.89 10.69
CA ALA A 988 12.98 21.26 12.10
C ALA A 988 14.42 21.09 12.61
N LEU A 989 15.05 19.95 12.33
CA LEU A 989 16.41 19.64 12.77
C LEU A 989 17.44 20.47 11.98
N GLN A 990 17.21 20.69 10.70
CA GLN A 990 18.06 21.57 9.88
C GLN A 990 18.00 23.01 10.40
N GLY A 991 16.79 23.50 10.69
CA GLY A 991 16.58 24.80 11.30
C GLY A 991 17.28 24.91 12.65
N LEU A 992 17.06 23.97 13.56
CA LEU A 992 17.72 23.95 14.87
C LEU A 992 19.26 23.96 14.74
N SER A 993 19.81 23.16 13.84
CA SER A 993 21.27 23.09 13.62
C SER A 993 21.83 24.43 13.14
N LEU A 994 21.13 25.10 12.22
CA LEU A 994 21.56 26.39 11.69
C LEU A 994 21.30 27.54 12.66
N SER A 995 20.30 27.46 13.54
CA SER A 995 20.12 28.44 14.62
C SER A 995 21.27 28.36 15.63
N LEU A 996 21.76 27.15 15.90
CA LEU A 996 22.89 26.93 16.81
C LEU A 996 24.25 27.26 16.16
N ARG A 997 24.42 26.96 14.87
CA ARG A 997 25.62 27.24 14.06
C ARG A 997 25.21 27.70 12.65
N PRO A 998 25.01 29.02 12.43
CA PRO A 998 24.66 29.53 11.10
C PRO A 998 25.79 29.38 10.08
N VAL A 999 27.04 29.45 10.56
CA VAL A 999 28.27 29.30 9.79
C VAL A 999 29.13 28.21 10.47
N PRO A 1000 29.91 27.42 9.72
CA PRO A 1000 30.81 26.44 10.30
C PRO A 1000 31.80 27.10 11.28
N ASP A 1001 31.78 26.68 12.54
CA ASP A 1001 32.66 27.20 13.59
C ASP A 1001 32.74 26.23 14.79
N GLY A 1002 33.66 26.46 15.72
CA GLY A 1002 33.91 25.65 16.92
C GLY A 1002 34.64 24.34 16.63
N THR A 1003 35.82 24.21 17.22
CA THR A 1003 36.65 23.01 17.02
C THR A 1003 36.12 21.83 17.84
N ILE A 1004 36.33 20.64 17.31
CA ILE A 1004 35.94 19.36 17.92
C ILE A 1004 37.22 18.63 18.31
N SER A 1005 37.26 18.13 19.54
CA SER A 1005 38.42 17.51 20.19
C SER A 1005 39.19 16.53 19.29
N TYR A 1006 40.48 16.80 19.08
CA TYR A 1006 41.39 15.88 18.39
C TYR A 1006 41.47 14.48 19.03
N ASP A 1007 41.31 14.36 20.36
CA ASP A 1007 41.28 13.04 21.03
C ASP A 1007 40.14 12.14 20.52
N LEU A 1008 39.00 12.73 20.13
CA LEU A 1008 37.88 12.01 19.52
C LEU A 1008 38.28 11.52 18.12
N VAL A 1009 39.00 12.36 17.37
CA VAL A 1009 39.53 12.05 16.05
C VAL A 1009 40.53 10.90 16.14
N ASP A 1010 41.50 10.97 17.03
CA ASP A 1010 42.52 9.93 17.22
C ASP A 1010 41.92 8.60 17.67
N THR A 1011 40.91 8.65 18.56
CA THR A 1011 40.21 7.44 19.02
C THR A 1011 39.43 6.77 17.89
N LEU A 1012 38.77 7.55 17.03
CA LEU A 1012 37.97 7.02 15.91
C LEU A 1012 38.83 6.65 14.70
N LEU A 1013 39.98 7.30 14.51
CA LEU A 1013 40.99 6.96 13.50
C LEU A 1013 41.93 5.84 13.94
N MET A 1014 41.87 5.41 15.20
CA MET A 1014 42.65 4.28 15.70
C MET A 1014 42.47 3.06 14.78
N SER A 1015 43.58 2.50 14.31
CA SER A 1015 43.60 1.37 13.39
C SER A 1015 44.25 0.14 14.01
N VAL A 1016 43.75 -1.03 13.62
CA VAL A 1016 44.36 -2.33 13.89
C VAL A 1016 44.80 -2.90 12.55
N GLY A 1017 46.08 -2.74 12.23
CA GLY A 1017 46.58 -2.96 10.87
C GLY A 1017 45.97 -1.95 9.89
N PRO A 1018 45.55 -2.37 8.67
CA PRO A 1018 45.03 -1.44 7.67
C PRO A 1018 43.57 -1.02 7.91
N VAL A 1019 42.92 -1.50 8.99
CA VAL A 1019 41.49 -1.28 9.24
C VAL A 1019 41.28 -0.48 10.53
N SER A 1020 40.52 0.61 10.42
CA SER A 1020 40.06 1.45 11.53
C SER A 1020 39.11 0.69 12.47
N VAL A 1021 39.22 0.98 13.76
CA VAL A 1021 38.36 0.40 14.81
C VAL A 1021 36.88 0.64 14.53
N VAL A 1022 36.52 1.80 13.98
CA VAL A 1022 35.14 2.15 13.62
C VAL A 1022 34.63 1.28 12.47
N SER A 1023 35.48 0.96 11.48
CA SER A 1023 35.10 0.03 10.41
C SER A 1023 34.92 -1.40 10.93
N ILE A 1024 35.78 -1.83 11.85
CA ILE A 1024 35.63 -3.13 12.53
C ILE A 1024 34.29 -3.16 13.28
N ALA A 1025 33.97 -2.09 14.03
CA ALA A 1025 32.70 -1.97 14.73
C ALA A 1025 31.50 -2.00 13.77
N ALA A 1026 31.59 -1.35 12.61
CA ALA A 1026 30.55 -1.38 11.58
C ALA A 1026 30.33 -2.79 11.00
N ILE A 1027 31.41 -3.54 10.73
CA ILE A 1027 31.33 -4.94 10.24
C ILE A 1027 30.73 -5.86 11.31
N ILE A 1028 31.16 -5.72 12.57
CA ILE A 1028 30.61 -6.48 13.70
C ILE A 1028 29.12 -6.15 13.86
N ALA A 1029 28.75 -4.87 13.81
CA ALA A 1029 27.36 -4.42 13.88
C ALA A 1029 26.52 -5.03 12.74
N ALA A 1030 27.07 -5.13 11.51
CA ALA A 1030 26.39 -5.78 10.39
C ALA A 1030 26.03 -7.24 10.72
N VAL A 1031 26.99 -8.02 11.23
CA VAL A 1031 26.79 -9.44 11.59
C VAL A 1031 25.83 -9.59 12.77
N VAL A 1032 25.97 -8.74 13.79
CA VAL A 1032 25.12 -8.76 14.99
C VAL A 1032 23.69 -8.39 14.63
N PHE A 1033 23.47 -7.30 13.89
CA PHE A 1033 22.14 -6.87 13.48
C PHE A 1033 21.49 -7.85 12.50
N GLU A 1034 22.26 -8.45 11.58
CA GLU A 1034 21.76 -9.55 10.72
C GLU A 1034 21.26 -10.72 11.58
N ARG A 1035 22.04 -11.11 12.59
CA ARG A 1035 21.65 -12.17 13.52
C ARG A 1035 20.41 -11.77 14.32
N VAL A 1036 20.31 -10.54 14.81
CA VAL A 1036 19.12 -10.03 15.51
C VAL A 1036 17.91 -10.07 14.58
N LEU A 1037 18.02 -9.63 13.33
CA LEU A 1037 16.94 -9.58 12.35
C LEU A 1037 16.35 -10.97 12.05
N PHE A 1038 17.20 -12.00 11.94
CA PHE A 1038 16.76 -13.35 11.58
C PHE A 1038 16.54 -14.28 12.77
N LYS A 1039 17.20 -14.07 13.91
CA LYS A 1039 17.14 -14.99 15.06
C LYS A 1039 16.39 -14.46 16.28
N SER A 1040 16.22 -13.14 16.43
CA SER A 1040 15.49 -12.59 17.58
C SER A 1040 13.97 -12.54 17.35
N LYS A 1041 13.21 -12.45 18.45
CA LYS A 1041 11.75 -12.21 18.42
C LYS A 1041 11.45 -10.85 17.76
N PHE A 1042 12.18 -9.82 18.16
CA PHE A 1042 12.09 -8.48 17.58
C PHE A 1042 12.23 -8.50 16.05
N GLY A 1043 13.27 -9.16 15.53
CA GLY A 1043 13.53 -9.27 14.10
C GLY A 1043 12.46 -10.04 13.32
N ARG A 1044 11.90 -11.13 13.90
CA ARG A 1044 10.76 -11.85 13.31
C ARG A 1044 9.51 -10.99 13.26
N SER A 1045 9.20 -10.28 14.35
CA SER A 1045 8.07 -9.35 14.43
C SER A 1045 8.20 -8.19 13.45
N LEU A 1046 9.40 -7.63 13.30
CA LEU A 1046 9.71 -6.58 12.32
C LEU A 1046 9.45 -7.07 10.88
N ARG A 1047 9.98 -8.25 10.53
CA ARG A 1047 9.74 -8.87 9.21
C ARG A 1047 8.28 -9.23 8.98
N ALA A 1048 7.58 -9.73 10.00
CA ALA A 1048 6.16 -10.07 9.91
C ALA A 1048 5.32 -8.83 9.55
N LEU A 1049 5.49 -7.74 10.33
CA LEU A 1049 4.80 -6.47 10.10
C LEU A 1049 5.13 -5.90 8.72
N GLY A 1050 6.40 -5.90 8.34
CA GLY A 1050 6.84 -5.43 7.04
C GLY A 1050 6.28 -6.21 5.86
N SER A 1051 6.11 -7.52 6.02
CA SER A 1051 5.61 -8.39 4.95
C SER A 1051 4.10 -8.29 4.77
N TYR A 1052 3.36 -8.33 5.88
CA TYR A 1052 1.90 -8.24 5.86
C TYR A 1052 1.38 -7.69 7.19
N ARG A 1053 1.27 -6.36 7.27
CA ARG A 1053 0.91 -5.61 8.50
C ARG A 1053 -0.33 -6.16 9.20
N VAL A 1054 -1.45 -6.27 8.49
CA VAL A 1054 -2.76 -6.71 9.04
C VAL A 1054 -2.68 -8.13 9.59
N ALA A 1055 -1.98 -9.02 8.89
CA ALA A 1055 -1.76 -10.38 9.37
C ALA A 1055 -0.94 -10.39 10.66
N ALA A 1056 0.19 -9.69 10.69
CA ALA A 1056 1.04 -9.62 11.88
C ALA A 1056 0.32 -9.06 13.11
N GLU A 1057 -0.56 -8.06 12.95
CA GLU A 1057 -1.40 -7.55 14.04
C GLU A 1057 -2.38 -8.60 14.57
N LYS A 1058 -3.04 -9.37 13.68
CA LYS A 1058 -3.88 -10.53 14.08
C LYS A 1058 -3.08 -11.61 14.80
N LEU A 1059 -1.79 -11.74 14.46
CA LEU A 1059 -0.85 -12.63 15.16
C LEU A 1059 -0.38 -12.05 16.51
N GLY A 1060 -0.82 -10.85 16.91
CA GLY A 1060 -0.42 -10.18 18.14
C GLY A 1060 0.94 -9.47 18.07
N VAL A 1061 1.42 -9.11 16.88
CA VAL A 1061 2.57 -8.21 16.81
C VAL A 1061 2.12 -6.77 17.04
N ASP A 1062 2.63 -6.13 18.10
CA ASP A 1062 2.32 -4.72 18.41
C ASP A 1062 3.02 -3.79 17.42
N ARG A 1063 2.26 -3.31 16.43
CA ARG A 1063 2.71 -2.35 15.42
C ARG A 1063 3.25 -1.07 16.05
N ASN A 1064 2.53 -0.51 17.02
CA ASN A 1064 2.80 0.81 17.58
C ASN A 1064 4.14 0.83 18.31
N ARG A 1065 4.37 -0.18 19.15
CA ARG A 1065 5.67 -0.36 19.83
C ARG A 1065 6.79 -0.62 18.84
N MET A 1066 6.55 -1.44 17.81
CA MET A 1066 7.59 -1.76 16.82
C MET A 1066 8.02 -0.52 16.03
N THR A 1067 7.06 0.28 15.55
CA THR A 1067 7.34 1.53 14.83
C THR A 1067 8.12 2.51 15.72
N ALA A 1068 7.66 2.78 16.94
CA ALA A 1068 8.35 3.68 17.87
C ALA A 1068 9.77 3.20 18.20
N THR A 1069 9.96 1.89 18.41
CA THR A 1069 11.28 1.30 18.70
C THR A 1069 12.22 1.39 17.49
N ALA A 1070 11.73 1.11 16.28
CA ALA A 1070 12.54 1.21 15.07
C ALA A 1070 13.04 2.64 14.83
N PHE A 1071 12.19 3.64 15.08
CA PHE A 1071 12.59 5.05 15.03
C PHE A 1071 13.62 5.44 16.09
N ALA A 1072 13.48 4.93 17.32
CA ALA A 1072 14.47 5.16 18.38
C ALA A 1072 15.84 4.52 18.03
N ILE A 1073 15.83 3.30 17.48
CA ILE A 1073 17.06 2.64 17.00
C ILE A 1073 17.68 3.43 15.86
N ASN A 1074 16.88 3.89 14.90
CA ASN A 1074 17.36 4.74 13.81
C ASN A 1074 18.05 6.00 14.35
N GLY A 1075 17.39 6.73 15.25
CA GLY A 1075 17.97 7.91 15.90
C GLY A 1075 19.29 7.61 16.63
N ALA A 1076 19.37 6.51 17.37
CA ALA A 1076 20.60 6.10 18.06
C ALA A 1076 21.76 5.83 17.08
N LEU A 1077 21.50 5.10 15.99
CA LEU A 1077 22.50 4.78 14.97
C LEU A 1077 22.95 6.02 14.20
N VAL A 1078 22.04 6.96 13.93
CA VAL A 1078 22.37 8.27 13.37
C VAL A 1078 23.21 9.09 14.36
N GLY A 1079 22.95 8.99 15.67
CA GLY A 1079 23.79 9.61 16.69
C GLY A 1079 25.23 9.10 16.67
N VAL A 1080 25.41 7.78 16.58
CA VAL A 1080 26.74 7.16 16.42
C VAL A 1080 27.42 7.63 15.13
N ALA A 1081 26.70 7.61 14.00
CA ALA A 1081 27.22 8.10 12.73
C ALA A 1081 27.59 9.59 12.77
N GLY A 1082 26.78 10.41 13.43
CA GLY A 1082 27.02 11.83 13.60
C GLY A 1082 28.29 12.12 14.39
N LEU A 1083 28.60 11.31 15.41
CA LEU A 1083 29.86 11.43 16.16
C LEU A 1083 31.07 11.06 15.30
N ILE A 1084 30.94 10.01 14.46
CA ILE A 1084 31.97 9.64 13.49
C ILE A 1084 32.17 10.77 12.47
N LEU A 1085 31.07 11.35 11.97
CA LEU A 1085 31.11 12.49 11.06
C LEU A 1085 31.75 13.72 11.72
N ALA A 1086 31.42 14.01 12.97
CA ALA A 1086 31.97 15.12 13.75
C ALA A 1086 33.50 15.06 13.81
N ALA A 1087 34.07 13.87 14.01
CA ALA A 1087 35.51 13.66 13.99
C ALA A 1087 36.15 13.89 12.62
N THR A 1088 35.45 13.60 11.52
CA THR A 1088 35.98 13.87 10.16
C THR A 1088 35.88 15.34 9.75
N VAL A 1089 34.83 16.02 10.18
CA VAL A 1089 34.60 17.43 9.82
C VAL A 1089 35.45 18.35 10.69
N GLY A 1090 35.67 17.99 11.97
CA GLY A 1090 36.53 18.70 12.91
C GLY A 1090 35.98 20.06 13.40
N VAL A 1091 34.94 20.58 12.75
CA VAL A 1091 34.30 21.86 13.05
C VAL A 1091 32.79 21.70 13.08
N GLY A 1092 32.10 22.43 13.96
CA GLY A 1092 30.65 22.46 14.05
C GLY A 1092 30.00 23.01 12.79
N SER A 1093 29.34 22.15 11.99
CA SER A 1093 28.62 22.55 10.77
C SER A 1093 27.23 21.94 10.71
N GLY A 1094 26.21 22.81 10.65
CA GLY A 1094 24.80 22.40 10.60
C GLY A 1094 24.36 21.75 9.28
N THR A 1095 25.20 21.73 8.25
CA THR A 1095 24.90 21.14 6.93
C THR A 1095 25.69 19.88 6.62
N ALA A 1096 26.66 19.50 7.46
CA ALA A 1096 27.60 18.40 7.20
C ALA A 1096 26.92 17.04 6.95
N GLY A 1097 25.78 16.79 7.61
CA GLY A 1097 25.07 15.51 7.50
C GLY A 1097 24.09 15.40 6.33
N VAL A 1098 23.70 16.50 5.69
CA VAL A 1098 22.58 16.54 4.71
C VAL A 1098 22.78 15.58 3.54
N ASN A 1099 24.02 15.44 3.07
CA ASN A 1099 24.35 14.56 1.93
C ASN A 1099 24.10 13.07 2.24
N PHE A 1100 24.11 12.66 3.50
CA PHE A 1100 23.87 11.27 3.89
C PHE A 1100 22.39 10.86 3.85
N THR A 1101 21.44 11.81 3.80
CA THR A 1101 20.00 11.51 3.73
C THR A 1101 19.66 10.62 2.53
N LEU A 1102 20.03 11.03 1.32
CA LEU A 1102 19.75 10.22 0.12
C LEU A 1102 20.73 9.06 -0.05
N MET A 1103 22.01 9.24 0.32
CA MET A 1103 23.01 8.19 0.18
C MET A 1103 22.69 6.96 1.01
N SER A 1104 22.16 7.14 2.24
CA SER A 1104 21.76 6.02 3.09
C SER A 1104 20.60 5.22 2.49
N ILE A 1105 19.59 5.90 1.93
CA ILE A 1105 18.49 5.26 1.19
C ILE A 1105 19.05 4.50 -0.01
N THR A 1106 19.93 5.12 -0.80
CA THR A 1106 20.60 4.47 -1.95
C THR A 1106 21.38 3.22 -1.52
N ALA A 1107 22.15 3.28 -0.43
CA ALA A 1107 22.91 2.15 0.08
C ALA A 1107 22.00 0.97 0.50
N VAL A 1108 20.89 1.27 1.19
CA VAL A 1108 19.90 0.26 1.61
C VAL A 1108 19.21 -0.38 0.39
N VAL A 1109 18.83 0.44 -0.59
CA VAL A 1109 18.19 0.01 -1.84
C VAL A 1109 19.13 -0.82 -2.71
N LEU A 1110 20.39 -0.41 -2.87
CA LEU A 1110 21.43 -1.19 -3.56
C LEU A 1110 21.60 -2.56 -2.87
N GLY A 1111 21.53 -2.59 -1.54
CA GLY A 1111 21.52 -3.82 -0.74
C GLY A 1111 20.28 -4.72 -0.92
N GLY A 1112 19.26 -4.29 -1.69
CA GLY A 1112 18.10 -5.10 -2.05
C GLY A 1112 16.91 -5.03 -1.11
N ALA A 1113 16.96 -4.13 -0.13
CA ALA A 1113 15.84 -3.91 0.76
C ALA A 1113 14.63 -3.33 0.00
N VAL A 1114 13.44 -3.67 0.47
CA VAL A 1114 12.19 -3.30 -0.21
C VAL A 1114 11.58 -2.12 0.52
N ILE A 1115 11.30 -1.04 -0.22
CA ILE A 1115 10.66 0.15 0.35
C ILE A 1115 9.27 -0.14 0.92
N SER A 1116 8.56 -1.15 0.42
CA SER A 1116 7.27 -1.56 0.97
C SER A 1116 7.36 -2.34 2.28
N GLY A 1117 8.54 -2.77 2.71
CA GLY A 1117 8.75 -3.53 3.94
C GLY A 1117 9.02 -5.03 3.75
N GLY A 1118 9.39 -5.68 4.87
CA GLY A 1118 9.41 -7.13 5.02
C GLY A 1118 10.72 -7.84 4.62
N PHE A 1119 11.57 -7.19 3.82
CA PHE A 1119 12.81 -7.80 3.32
C PHE A 1119 13.98 -6.82 3.27
N GLY A 1120 15.14 -7.29 3.74
CA GLY A 1120 16.42 -6.58 3.74
C GLY A 1120 17.51 -7.37 4.47
N SER A 1121 18.76 -6.92 4.36
CA SER A 1121 19.94 -7.53 5.00
C SER A 1121 20.97 -6.45 5.34
N PHE A 1122 21.44 -6.44 6.59
CA PHE A 1122 22.47 -5.53 7.07
C PHE A 1122 23.80 -5.77 6.34
N VAL A 1123 24.11 -7.04 6.04
CA VAL A 1123 25.30 -7.39 5.27
C VAL A 1123 25.19 -6.86 3.84
N ALA A 1124 24.05 -7.01 3.18
CA ALA A 1124 23.90 -6.46 1.83
C ALA A 1124 23.91 -4.92 1.83
N THR A 1125 23.32 -4.27 2.84
CA THR A 1125 23.39 -2.82 3.02
C THR A 1125 24.82 -2.32 3.25
N LEU A 1126 25.65 -3.06 4.00
CA LEU A 1126 27.08 -2.76 4.16
C LEU A 1126 27.79 -2.69 2.79
N PHE A 1127 27.57 -3.68 1.93
CA PHE A 1127 28.16 -3.70 0.58
C PHE A 1127 27.55 -2.64 -0.35
N GLY A 1128 26.28 -2.29 -0.16
CA GLY A 1128 25.66 -1.16 -0.84
C GLY A 1128 26.33 0.17 -0.47
N ALA A 1129 26.58 0.39 0.82
CA ALA A 1129 27.32 1.56 1.31
C ALA A 1129 28.77 1.58 0.81
N LEU A 1130 29.44 0.41 0.78
CA LEU A 1130 30.78 0.25 0.23
C LEU A 1130 30.83 0.69 -1.24
N LEU A 1131 29.90 0.23 -2.07
CA LEU A 1131 29.87 0.60 -3.48
C LEU A 1131 29.69 2.12 -3.66
N VAL A 1132 28.74 2.73 -2.93
CA VAL A 1132 28.50 4.17 -2.97
C VAL A 1132 29.77 4.93 -2.58
N GLN A 1133 30.37 4.60 -1.44
CA GLN A 1133 31.55 5.30 -0.93
C GLN A 1133 32.78 5.11 -1.83
N MET A 1134 33.00 3.91 -2.35
CA MET A 1134 34.11 3.64 -3.26
C MET A 1134 33.95 4.39 -4.57
N THR A 1135 32.72 4.59 -5.05
CA THR A 1135 32.46 5.41 -6.24
C THR A 1135 32.89 6.86 -6.03
N PHE A 1136 32.57 7.46 -4.88
CA PHE A 1136 33.00 8.81 -4.53
C PHE A 1136 34.52 8.95 -4.38
N SER A 1137 35.15 8.00 -3.70
CA SER A 1137 36.61 8.06 -3.50
C SER A 1137 37.38 7.78 -4.80
N ALA A 1138 37.02 6.75 -5.56
CA ALA A 1138 37.74 6.33 -6.76
C ALA A 1138 37.79 7.42 -7.82
N THR A 1139 36.65 8.06 -8.10
CA THR A 1139 36.55 9.14 -9.08
C THR A 1139 37.45 10.32 -8.77
N ALA A 1140 37.57 10.71 -7.49
CA ALA A 1140 38.47 11.77 -7.05
C ALA A 1140 39.95 11.45 -7.36
N PHE A 1141 40.36 10.19 -7.16
CA PHE A 1141 41.75 9.76 -7.45
C PHE A 1141 42.04 9.53 -8.92
N MET A 1142 41.03 9.16 -9.70
CA MET A 1142 41.12 9.01 -11.15
C MET A 1142 41.18 10.36 -11.88
N GLN A 1143 41.05 11.49 -11.16
CA GLN A 1143 40.83 12.82 -11.74
C GLN A 1143 39.64 12.83 -12.73
N ALA A 1144 38.69 11.91 -12.52
CA ALA A 1144 37.47 11.89 -13.27
C ALA A 1144 36.64 13.10 -12.84
N GLY A 1145 35.97 13.75 -13.79
CA GLY A 1145 35.07 14.84 -13.47
C GLY A 1145 33.95 14.39 -12.53
N VAL A 1146 33.39 15.34 -11.79
CA VAL A 1146 32.32 15.12 -10.79
C VAL A 1146 31.11 14.40 -11.42
N GLU A 1147 30.88 14.56 -12.72
CA GLU A 1147 29.86 13.84 -13.48
C GLU A 1147 29.90 12.32 -13.30
N TRP A 1148 31.11 11.72 -13.22
CA TRP A 1148 31.27 10.28 -13.09
C TRP A 1148 30.80 9.76 -11.74
N GLN A 1149 30.91 10.56 -10.67
CA GLN A 1149 30.40 10.20 -9.34
C GLN A 1149 28.90 9.94 -9.41
N TYR A 1150 28.17 10.87 -10.02
CA TYR A 1150 26.73 10.80 -10.11
C TYR A 1150 26.26 9.75 -11.12
N TRP A 1151 26.93 9.63 -12.27
CA TRP A 1151 26.56 8.62 -13.28
C TRP A 1151 26.75 7.20 -12.79
N LEU A 1152 27.88 6.89 -12.14
CA LEU A 1152 28.13 5.55 -11.62
C LEU A 1152 27.14 5.16 -10.51
N VAL A 1153 26.84 6.09 -9.58
CA VAL A 1153 25.82 5.86 -8.55
C VAL A 1153 24.44 5.68 -9.17
N GLY A 1154 24.06 6.52 -10.12
CA GLY A 1154 22.79 6.44 -10.83
C GLY A 1154 22.61 5.11 -11.56
N LEU A 1155 23.56 4.75 -12.43
CA LEU A 1155 23.54 3.49 -13.19
C LEU A 1155 23.53 2.26 -12.27
N SER A 1156 24.33 2.26 -11.20
CA SER A 1156 24.37 1.15 -10.24
C SER A 1156 23.03 0.97 -9.51
N THR A 1157 22.39 2.09 -9.13
CA THR A 1157 21.07 2.09 -8.49
C THR A 1157 20.00 1.50 -9.41
N LEU A 1158 19.99 1.93 -10.68
CA LEU A 1158 19.05 1.42 -11.68
C LEU A 1158 19.28 -0.06 -12.00
N PHE A 1159 20.55 -0.46 -12.15
CA PHE A 1159 20.93 -1.85 -12.42
C PHE A 1159 20.51 -2.79 -11.28
N ALA A 1160 20.84 -2.43 -10.04
CA ALA A 1160 20.45 -3.20 -8.86
C ALA A 1160 18.93 -3.36 -8.79
N ALA A 1161 18.19 -2.25 -8.92
CA ALA A 1161 16.73 -2.26 -8.86
C ALA A 1161 16.10 -3.15 -9.95
N GLY A 1162 16.62 -3.10 -11.18
CA GLY A 1162 16.21 -3.98 -12.26
C GLY A 1162 16.44 -5.45 -11.93
N LEU A 1163 17.64 -5.80 -11.47
CA LEU A 1163 18.02 -7.18 -11.11
C LEU A 1163 17.09 -7.77 -10.05
N PHE A 1164 16.76 -6.99 -9.01
CA PHE A 1164 15.84 -7.42 -7.94
C PHE A 1164 14.41 -7.65 -8.40
N SER A 1165 13.93 -6.82 -9.33
CA SER A 1165 12.57 -6.95 -9.82
C SER A 1165 12.41 -8.15 -10.76
N PHE A 1166 13.42 -8.46 -11.59
CA PHE A 1166 13.43 -9.64 -12.45
C PHE A 1166 13.40 -10.96 -11.67
N GLY A 1167 14.21 -11.10 -10.62
CA GLY A 1167 14.20 -12.31 -9.77
C GLY A 1167 12.82 -12.59 -9.13
N ARG A 1168 12.07 -11.53 -8.83
CA ARG A 1168 10.79 -11.64 -8.10
C ARG A 1168 9.57 -11.88 -8.97
N ARG A 1169 9.54 -11.39 -10.22
CA ARG A 1169 8.44 -11.70 -11.16
C ARG A 1169 8.27 -13.20 -11.41
N SER A 1170 9.34 -13.98 -11.29
CA SER A 1170 9.29 -15.44 -11.38
C SER A 1170 8.52 -16.10 -10.23
N THR A 1171 8.28 -15.41 -9.11
CA THR A 1171 7.63 -15.94 -7.89
C THR A 1171 6.20 -15.44 -7.67
N ALA A 1172 5.79 -14.35 -8.32
CA ALA A 1172 4.47 -13.72 -8.13
C ALA A 1172 3.40 -14.16 -9.15
N HIS A 1173 3.77 -15.00 -10.12
CA HIS A 1173 2.85 -15.55 -11.14
C HIS A 1173 2.27 -16.93 -10.77
N GLU A 1174 2.59 -17.44 -9.59
CA GLU A 1174 1.95 -18.59 -8.93
C GLU A 1174 0.99 -18.09 -7.85
#